data_AF-A0A7R8NPB9-F1
#
_entry.id   AF-A0A7R8NPB9-F1
#
_cell.length_a   1.000
_cell.length_b   1.000
_cell.length_c   1.000
_cell.angle_alpha   90.00
_cell.angle_beta   90.00
_cell.angle_gamma   90.00
#
_symmetry.space_group_name_H-M   'P 1'
#
loop_
_entity.id
_entity.type
_entity.pdbx_description
1 polymer ?
#
loop_
_entity_poly.entity_id
_entity_poly.type
_entity_poly.pdbx_seq_one_letter_code
_entity_poly.pdbx_strand_id
1 'polypeptide(L)'
;MTGSRSDSLLPTEFLLTAMAGCGPDDPAVRLTVRQARSVTSRTDRSALSEALLSGPLAEEAPMWLLEAAVAADLGGEEEAHHFGRRSAVAARALGHPSCTPDLRDRTLRRCTPQQLARLGGPGAEERLATAVAEVVRALGAPPPMSPQLLEEEAPAQTMLRQGPLHDVVFEAARDMLPTAPDPGDPEGEDIDDWLDRNRRGHEAWQTMWRQILERHPDRHRNFVEWADGTDAERAIHDQLLGSLPWAVEPELLTELAAADLKRFDFEILLAQGSRMRRDGADEQQVLDRFAGELSSLTEEERNDFRHALGRKSTTLLGMGCRAPVLWVRQAASGTWRHILNPAQAKDGYRQVDWSASATTLAGLATDFAETAVRALPYWEPADRYAAAHPDEVAWVRDMLLHLPVVTEDVKAAVRPIVRQARGWLSGYHHSLQPRYDHRRRLEEILDTVQRILADPPPASGTDRRRTALGAPDEVTVRVLAGTSVETLGEYLDRHVGNDSLVEKALLASAAGAYRSGEDFEDVLRRHSAPDEVLLRLTVALRRYLGGGPTWRESWTRLILAREDTGPSLVRALPAWSALRARGGGYRNAHTLVVSVVRESLGSDQDAWDRFASCPATNSGPAAWLRLGDLLDAAAKGMPWPKPPAGR
;
A
#
# COMPACT_ATOMS: atom_id res chain seq x y z
N MET A 1 -10.77 -0.27 52.99
CA MET A 1 -11.53 -0.59 51.77
C MET A 1 -10.93 0.21 50.63
N THR A 2 -10.30 -0.45 49.67
CA THR A 2 -9.70 0.14 48.46
C THR A 2 -10.20 -0.66 47.27
N GLY A 3 -10.57 0.03 46.19
CA GLY A 3 -11.37 -0.56 45.13
C GLY A 3 -10.63 -1.63 44.33
N SER A 4 -11.28 -2.78 44.15
CA SER A 4 -10.91 -3.79 43.16
C SER A 4 -12.17 -4.19 42.37
N ARG A 5 -12.67 -3.26 41.54
CA ARG A 5 -13.48 -3.64 40.37
C ARG A 5 -12.54 -4.15 39.28
N SER A 6 -12.00 -5.35 39.53
CA SER A 6 -11.51 -6.22 38.49
C SER A 6 -12.72 -7.04 38.05
N ASP A 7 -13.55 -6.48 37.17
CA ASP A 7 -14.58 -7.28 36.50
C ASP A 7 -13.84 -8.39 35.74
N SER A 8 -13.99 -9.62 36.22
CA SER A 8 -13.37 -10.82 35.67
C SER A 8 -14.04 -11.13 34.33
N LEU A 9 -13.44 -10.58 33.28
CA LEU A 9 -13.81 -10.77 31.89
C LEU A 9 -12.81 -11.75 31.25
N LEU A 10 -13.32 -12.66 30.43
CA LEU A 10 -12.46 -13.54 29.63
C LEU A 10 -11.71 -12.70 28.58
N PRO A 11 -10.47 -13.07 28.18
CA PRO A 11 -9.73 -12.34 27.17
C PRO A 11 -10.52 -12.23 25.86
N THR A 12 -10.48 -11.05 25.23
CA THR A 12 -11.16 -10.78 23.95
C THR A 12 -10.78 -11.83 22.91
N GLU A 13 -9.49 -12.12 22.76
CA GLU A 13 -8.95 -13.09 21.80
C GLU A 13 -9.47 -14.52 22.06
N PHE A 14 -9.73 -14.86 23.33
CA PHE A 14 -10.32 -16.15 23.72
C PHE A 14 -11.79 -16.21 23.29
N LEU A 15 -12.59 -15.18 23.58
CA LEU A 15 -14.00 -15.14 23.18
C LEU A 15 -14.18 -15.17 21.65
N LEU A 16 -13.39 -14.37 20.93
CA LEU A 16 -13.35 -14.36 19.46
C LEU A 16 -13.13 -15.76 18.88
N THR A 17 -12.22 -16.54 19.49
CA THR A 17 -11.90 -17.90 19.05
C THR A 17 -12.94 -18.92 19.52
N ALA A 18 -13.52 -18.73 20.72
CA ALA A 18 -14.50 -19.64 21.32
C ALA A 18 -15.89 -19.59 20.68
N MET A 19 -16.24 -18.49 20.02
CA MET A 19 -17.51 -18.32 19.30
C MET A 19 -17.41 -18.56 17.78
N ALA A 20 -16.20 -18.78 17.25
CA ALA A 20 -16.00 -18.98 15.82
C ALA A 20 -16.74 -20.25 15.33
N GLY A 21 -17.54 -20.12 14.28
CA GLY A 21 -18.36 -21.22 13.73
C GLY A 21 -19.55 -21.63 14.59
N CYS A 22 -19.89 -20.88 15.65
CA CYS A 22 -21.05 -21.17 16.52
C CYS A 22 -22.31 -20.44 16.03
N GLY A 23 -23.49 -20.99 16.35
CA GLY A 23 -24.78 -20.32 16.14
C GLY A 23 -25.14 -19.32 17.27
N PRO A 24 -26.16 -18.47 17.07
CA PRO A 24 -26.52 -17.38 18.01
C PRO A 24 -26.86 -17.86 19.43
N ASP A 25 -27.34 -19.09 19.59
CA ASP A 25 -27.74 -19.68 20.87
C ASP A 25 -26.59 -20.32 21.68
N ASP A 26 -25.38 -20.39 21.13
CA ASP A 26 -24.23 -20.97 21.83
C ASP A 26 -23.86 -20.14 23.08
N PRO A 27 -23.59 -20.78 24.25
CA PRO A 27 -23.26 -20.04 25.47
C PRO A 27 -22.06 -19.11 25.35
N ALA A 28 -21.06 -19.45 24.51
CA ALA A 28 -19.91 -18.58 24.27
C ALA A 28 -20.31 -17.32 23.48
N VAL A 29 -21.25 -17.44 22.53
CA VAL A 29 -21.82 -16.28 21.82
C VAL A 29 -22.60 -15.40 22.78
N ARG A 30 -23.51 -15.97 23.58
CA ARG A 30 -24.33 -15.23 24.56
C ARG A 30 -23.48 -14.51 25.60
N LEU A 31 -22.41 -15.15 26.08
CA LEU A 31 -21.42 -14.53 26.96
C LEU A 31 -20.67 -13.39 26.25
N THR A 32 -20.26 -13.58 25.00
CA THR A 32 -19.57 -12.56 24.19
C THR A 32 -20.44 -11.33 23.93
N VAL A 33 -21.72 -11.52 23.58
CA VAL A 33 -22.71 -10.43 23.45
C VAL A 33 -22.85 -9.65 24.75
N ARG A 34 -22.88 -10.35 25.90
CA ARG A 34 -22.94 -9.73 27.23
C ARG A 34 -21.68 -8.92 27.53
N GLN A 35 -20.50 -9.43 27.17
CA GLN A 35 -19.21 -8.75 27.37
C GLN A 35 -19.03 -7.56 26.42
N ALA A 36 -19.45 -7.65 25.15
CA ALA A 36 -19.43 -6.52 24.21
C ALA A 36 -20.27 -5.32 24.72
N ARG A 37 -21.36 -5.60 25.45
CA ARG A 37 -22.20 -4.57 26.07
C ARG A 37 -21.57 -3.89 27.30
N SER A 38 -20.70 -4.58 28.04
CA SER A 38 -20.12 -4.10 29.31
C SER A 38 -18.66 -3.63 29.19
N VAL A 39 -17.91 -4.07 28.19
CA VAL A 39 -16.50 -3.70 28.01
C VAL A 39 -16.36 -2.19 27.76
N THR A 40 -15.45 -1.54 28.49
CA THR A 40 -15.19 -0.09 28.40
C THR A 40 -14.17 0.26 27.32
N SER A 41 -13.23 -0.65 27.04
CA SER A 41 -12.24 -0.51 25.96
C SER A 41 -12.91 -0.45 24.60
N ARG A 42 -12.68 0.65 23.87
CA ARG A 42 -13.19 0.89 22.52
C ARG A 42 -12.69 -0.18 21.54
N THR A 43 -11.41 -0.52 21.60
CA THR A 43 -10.79 -1.51 20.71
C THR A 43 -11.36 -2.91 20.93
N ASP A 44 -11.55 -3.33 22.18
CA ASP A 44 -12.16 -4.63 22.49
C ASP A 44 -13.64 -4.68 22.08
N ARG A 45 -14.39 -3.59 22.32
CA ARG A 45 -15.79 -3.49 21.86
C ARG A 45 -15.90 -3.63 20.35
N SER A 46 -15.08 -2.89 19.59
CA SER A 46 -15.06 -2.96 18.13
C SER A 46 -14.75 -4.38 17.65
N ALA A 47 -13.72 -5.04 18.19
CA ALA A 47 -13.34 -6.40 17.80
C ALA A 47 -14.44 -7.44 18.09
N LEU A 48 -15.08 -7.37 19.28
CA LEU A 48 -16.19 -8.26 19.61
C LEU A 48 -17.41 -8.01 18.71
N SER A 49 -17.78 -6.75 18.48
CA SER A 49 -18.89 -6.40 17.57
C SER A 49 -18.64 -6.85 16.13
N GLU A 50 -17.43 -6.66 15.60
CA GLU A 50 -17.03 -7.07 14.25
C GLU A 50 -17.20 -8.58 14.05
N ALA A 51 -16.70 -9.38 15.00
CA ALA A 51 -16.76 -10.83 14.92
C ALA A 51 -18.16 -11.39 15.21
N LEU A 52 -18.97 -10.74 16.03
CA LEU A 52 -20.39 -11.08 16.21
C LEU A 52 -21.18 -10.85 14.91
N LEU A 53 -21.02 -9.68 14.27
CA LEU A 53 -21.73 -9.27 13.04
C LEU A 53 -21.21 -9.92 11.75
N SER A 54 -20.09 -10.65 11.81
CA SER A 54 -19.55 -11.45 10.69
C SER A 54 -19.74 -12.95 10.88
N GLY A 55 -20.00 -13.43 12.10
CA GLY A 55 -20.28 -14.83 12.40
C GLY A 55 -21.69 -15.05 12.96
N PRO A 56 -21.84 -15.29 14.27
CA PRO A 56 -23.06 -15.83 14.88
C PRO A 56 -24.30 -14.93 14.77
N LEU A 57 -24.11 -13.62 14.56
CA LEU A 57 -25.19 -12.61 14.40
C LEU A 57 -25.15 -11.97 13.00
N ALA A 58 -24.70 -12.70 11.97
CA ALA A 58 -24.64 -12.17 10.60
C ALA A 58 -26.02 -12.00 9.93
N GLU A 59 -27.03 -12.77 10.33
CA GLU A 59 -28.40 -12.69 9.79
C GLU A 59 -29.31 -11.78 10.64
N GLU A 60 -29.28 -11.95 11.96
CA GLU A 60 -30.07 -11.16 12.91
C GLU A 60 -29.18 -10.62 14.03
N ALA A 61 -29.23 -9.30 14.24
CA ALA A 61 -28.47 -8.62 15.28
C ALA A 61 -29.34 -7.61 16.05
N PRO A 62 -29.18 -7.49 17.38
CA PRO A 62 -29.98 -6.55 18.17
C PRO A 62 -29.56 -5.10 17.89
N MET A 63 -30.52 -4.19 17.72
CA MET A 63 -30.27 -2.79 17.34
C MET A 63 -29.20 -2.08 18.18
N TRP A 64 -29.15 -2.31 19.49
CA TRP A 64 -28.15 -1.69 20.36
C TRP A 64 -26.71 -2.04 19.96
N LEU A 65 -26.47 -3.22 19.38
CA LEU A 65 -25.15 -3.66 18.93
C LEU A 65 -24.74 -2.92 17.65
N LEU A 66 -25.69 -2.72 16.73
CA LEU A 66 -25.50 -1.94 15.51
C LEU A 66 -25.23 -0.46 15.84
N GLU A 67 -26.06 0.14 16.70
CA GLU A 67 -25.88 1.53 17.17
C GLU A 67 -24.54 1.71 17.92
N ALA A 68 -24.18 0.77 18.79
CA ALA A 68 -22.92 0.81 19.53
C ALA A 68 -21.70 0.62 18.60
N ALA A 69 -21.80 -0.22 17.57
CA ALA A 69 -20.77 -0.39 16.56
C ALA A 69 -20.54 0.91 15.76
N VAL A 70 -21.61 1.52 15.25
CA VAL A 70 -21.56 2.79 14.51
C VAL A 70 -20.98 3.91 15.37
N ALA A 71 -21.49 4.09 16.59
CA ALA A 71 -21.04 5.15 17.49
C ALA A 71 -19.58 4.95 17.95
N ALA A 72 -19.16 3.70 18.20
CA ALA A 72 -17.79 3.40 18.61
C ALA A 72 -16.78 3.60 17.48
N ASP A 73 -17.12 3.31 16.22
CA ASP A 73 -16.19 3.46 15.10
C ASP A 73 -16.09 4.94 14.65
N LEU A 74 -17.23 5.59 14.41
CA LEU A 74 -17.29 6.95 13.84
C LEU A 74 -17.09 8.08 14.85
N GLY A 75 -17.36 7.86 16.13
CA GLY A 75 -17.30 8.89 17.19
C GLY A 75 -15.91 9.16 17.77
N GLY A 76 -14.84 8.73 17.11
CA GLY A 76 -13.47 8.93 17.59
C GLY A 76 -12.78 10.13 16.96
N GLU A 77 -12.13 10.95 17.77
CA GLU A 77 -11.10 11.87 17.28
C GLU A 77 -10.05 11.09 16.45
N GLU A 78 -9.60 11.70 15.35
CA GLU A 78 -8.63 11.07 14.47
C GLU A 78 -7.25 11.05 15.14
N GLU A 79 -6.85 9.88 15.66
CA GLU A 79 -5.45 9.55 15.90
C GLU A 79 -4.74 9.53 14.53
N ALA A 80 -4.32 10.72 14.08
CA ALA A 80 -3.98 11.06 12.70
C ALA A 80 -2.72 10.38 12.11
N HIS A 81 -2.24 9.31 12.76
CA HIS A 81 -0.96 8.65 12.49
C HIS A 81 -1.11 7.13 12.23
N HIS A 82 -2.34 6.61 12.14
CA HIS A 82 -2.62 5.22 11.84
C HIS A 82 -3.52 5.03 10.60
N PHE A 83 -2.93 5.31 9.43
CA PHE A 83 -3.41 4.81 8.14
C PHE A 83 -3.53 3.27 8.18
N GLY A 84 -4.74 2.75 8.42
CA GLY A 84 -4.99 1.30 8.48
C GLY A 84 -6.12 0.83 9.40
N ARG A 85 -6.63 1.66 10.33
CA ARG A 85 -7.90 1.34 11.01
C ARG A 85 -9.08 1.59 10.06
N ARG A 86 -9.40 0.58 9.24
CA ARG A 86 -10.66 0.50 8.49
C ARG A 86 -11.83 0.68 9.47
N SER A 87 -12.83 1.50 9.12
CA SER A 87 -14.10 1.58 9.86
C SER A 87 -15.00 0.38 9.56
N ALA A 88 -14.41 -0.82 9.65
CA ALA A 88 -15.00 -2.09 9.23
C ALA A 88 -16.23 -2.44 10.07
N VAL A 89 -16.27 -2.02 11.33
CA VAL A 89 -17.35 -2.37 12.27
C VAL A 89 -18.59 -1.52 12.01
N ALA A 90 -18.41 -0.21 11.77
CA ALA A 90 -19.51 0.65 11.32
C ALA A 90 -20.00 0.25 9.92
N ALA A 91 -19.12 -0.07 8.98
CA ALA A 91 -19.52 -0.55 7.65
C ALA A 91 -20.34 -1.86 7.75
N ARG A 92 -19.87 -2.83 8.55
CA ARG A 92 -20.61 -4.08 8.80
C ARG A 92 -21.97 -3.82 9.46
N ALA A 93 -22.04 -2.92 10.43
CA ALA A 93 -23.29 -2.59 11.12
C ALA A 93 -24.30 -1.88 10.22
N LEU A 94 -23.88 -0.95 9.37
CA LEU A 94 -24.78 -0.22 8.46
C LEU A 94 -25.22 -1.08 7.25
N GLY A 95 -24.38 -2.01 6.81
CA GLY A 95 -24.70 -3.01 5.78
C GLY A 95 -25.57 -4.17 6.28
N HIS A 96 -25.66 -4.37 7.60
CA HIS A 96 -26.31 -5.52 8.23
C HIS A 96 -27.81 -5.64 7.85
N PRO A 97 -28.35 -6.86 7.61
CA PRO A 97 -29.76 -7.06 7.28
C PRO A 97 -30.75 -6.45 8.29
N SER A 98 -30.42 -6.46 9.59
CA SER A 98 -31.24 -5.85 10.65
C SER A 98 -31.10 -4.33 10.77
N CYS A 99 -30.19 -3.68 10.02
CA CYS A 99 -30.02 -2.23 10.07
C CYS A 99 -31.17 -1.51 9.35
N THR A 100 -31.91 -0.68 10.09
CA THR A 100 -32.99 0.13 9.53
C THR A 100 -32.47 1.17 8.53
N PRO A 101 -33.25 1.51 7.47
CA PRO A 101 -32.87 2.57 6.53
C PRO A 101 -32.66 3.92 7.23
N ASP A 102 -33.53 4.28 8.17
CA ASP A 102 -33.43 5.54 8.92
C ASP A 102 -32.14 5.65 9.77
N LEU A 103 -31.64 4.56 10.36
CA LEU A 103 -30.33 4.56 11.04
C LEU A 103 -29.20 4.78 10.03
N ARG A 104 -29.27 4.13 8.85
CA ARG A 104 -28.29 4.29 7.77
C ARG A 104 -28.25 5.72 7.26
N ASP A 105 -29.38 6.26 6.83
CA ASP A 105 -29.47 7.58 6.20
C ASP A 105 -29.08 8.70 7.16
N ARG A 106 -29.53 8.64 8.43
CA ARG A 106 -29.15 9.61 9.46
C ARG A 106 -27.67 9.54 9.82
N THR A 107 -27.02 8.38 9.67
CA THR A 107 -25.58 8.22 9.88
C THR A 107 -24.79 8.75 8.69
N LEU A 108 -25.11 8.33 7.47
CA LEU A 108 -24.37 8.73 6.26
C LEU A 108 -24.41 10.24 6.02
N ARG A 109 -25.56 10.90 6.24
CA ARG A 109 -25.69 12.37 6.14
C ARG A 109 -24.88 13.17 7.16
N ARG A 110 -24.32 12.52 8.19
CA ARG A 110 -23.46 13.13 9.22
C ARG A 110 -21.99 12.77 9.05
N CYS A 111 -21.65 11.90 8.11
CA CYS A 111 -20.29 11.47 7.87
C CYS A 111 -19.49 12.54 7.12
N THR A 112 -18.22 12.71 7.45
CA THR A 112 -17.28 13.46 6.61
C THR A 112 -16.94 12.67 5.34
N PRO A 113 -16.35 13.30 4.30
CA PRO A 113 -15.94 12.58 3.09
C PRO A 113 -14.94 11.44 3.39
N GLN A 114 -14.01 11.63 4.34
CA GLN A 114 -13.09 10.56 4.77
C GLN A 114 -13.84 9.39 5.42
N GLN A 115 -14.90 9.66 6.19
CA GLN A 115 -15.73 8.62 6.79
C GLN A 115 -16.58 7.89 5.73
N LEU A 116 -17.15 8.61 4.76
CA LEU A 116 -17.87 8.01 3.64
C LEU A 116 -16.97 7.08 2.81
N ALA A 117 -15.72 7.48 2.52
CA ALA A 117 -14.75 6.61 1.86
C ALA A 117 -14.41 5.35 2.67
N ARG A 118 -14.25 5.46 4.00
CA ARG A 118 -14.00 4.30 4.88
C ARG A 118 -15.21 3.34 4.92
N LEU A 119 -16.44 3.85 4.83
CA LEU A 119 -17.67 3.06 4.80
C LEU A 119 -17.93 2.43 3.42
N GLY A 120 -17.58 3.12 2.34
CA GLY A 120 -17.69 2.68 0.94
C GLY A 120 -16.44 1.99 0.38
N GLY A 121 -15.60 1.40 1.24
CA GLY A 121 -14.39 0.65 0.84
C GLY A 121 -14.70 -0.73 0.24
N PRO A 122 -13.69 -1.51 -0.20
CA PRO A 122 -13.90 -2.68 -1.08
C PRO A 122 -14.53 -3.91 -0.38
N GLY A 123 -14.72 -3.84 0.94
CA GLY A 123 -15.43 -4.85 1.73
C GLY A 123 -16.78 -4.37 2.26
N ALA A 124 -17.32 -3.26 1.72
CA ALA A 124 -18.67 -2.81 2.03
C ALA A 124 -19.70 -3.78 1.44
N GLU A 125 -20.78 -4.02 2.17
CA GLU A 125 -21.95 -4.73 1.61
C GLU A 125 -22.62 -3.86 0.54
N GLU A 126 -23.07 -4.46 -0.57
CA GLU A 126 -23.64 -3.76 -1.73
C GLU A 126 -24.67 -2.68 -1.32
N ARG A 127 -25.60 -3.03 -0.42
CA ARG A 127 -26.64 -2.11 0.10
C ARG A 127 -26.08 -0.85 0.79
N LEU A 128 -24.92 -0.96 1.44
CA LEU A 128 -24.22 0.18 2.02
C LEU A 128 -23.48 0.96 0.94
N ALA A 129 -22.81 0.27 0.02
CA ALA A 129 -22.10 0.90 -1.10
C ALA A 129 -23.06 1.73 -1.97
N THR A 130 -24.24 1.21 -2.33
CA THR A 130 -25.27 1.96 -3.05
C THR A 130 -25.71 3.21 -2.26
N ALA A 131 -25.98 3.08 -0.96
CA ALA A 131 -26.43 4.20 -0.13
C ALA A 131 -25.34 5.29 0.05
N VAL A 132 -24.06 4.90 0.16
CA VAL A 132 -22.93 5.84 0.14
C VAL A 132 -22.85 6.54 -1.23
N ALA A 133 -22.97 5.80 -2.32
CA ALA A 133 -22.94 6.34 -3.68
C ALA A 133 -24.09 7.33 -3.95
N GLU A 134 -25.30 7.07 -3.45
CA GLU A 134 -26.43 8.01 -3.49
C GLU A 134 -26.14 9.31 -2.74
N VAL A 135 -25.54 9.23 -1.54
CA VAL A 135 -25.12 10.41 -0.78
C VAL A 135 -24.05 11.22 -1.51
N VAL A 136 -23.12 10.56 -2.21
CA VAL A 136 -22.10 11.24 -3.04
C VAL A 136 -22.75 11.94 -4.24
N ARG A 137 -23.63 11.27 -5.00
CA ARG A 137 -24.33 11.88 -6.14
C ARG A 137 -25.23 13.06 -5.73
N ALA A 138 -25.70 13.09 -4.49
CA ALA A 138 -26.52 14.17 -3.95
C ALA A 138 -25.74 15.47 -3.61
N LEU A 139 -24.41 15.49 -3.77
CA LEU A 139 -23.58 16.66 -3.42
C LEU A 139 -23.67 17.84 -4.42
N GLY A 140 -24.29 17.63 -5.59
CA GLY A 140 -24.47 18.67 -6.62
C GLY A 140 -23.35 18.73 -7.66
N ALA A 141 -23.61 19.38 -8.79
CA ALA A 141 -22.70 19.37 -9.94
C ALA A 141 -21.28 19.87 -9.59
N PRO A 142 -20.22 19.23 -10.10
CA PRO A 142 -18.85 19.58 -9.75
C PRO A 142 -18.45 20.96 -10.29
N PRO A 143 -17.66 21.76 -9.54
CA PRO A 143 -17.07 22.99 -10.03
C PRO A 143 -15.89 22.73 -10.99
N PRO A 144 -15.51 23.69 -11.85
CA PRO A 144 -14.26 23.60 -12.61
C PRO A 144 -13.05 23.68 -11.68
N MET A 145 -11.94 23.03 -12.06
CA MET A 145 -10.76 22.96 -11.22
C MET A 145 -10.07 24.32 -11.02
N SER A 146 -9.70 24.61 -9.78
CA SER A 146 -8.98 25.81 -9.36
C SER A 146 -7.84 25.46 -8.39
N PRO A 147 -6.83 26.33 -8.19
CA PRO A 147 -5.77 26.10 -7.20
C PRO A 147 -6.31 25.92 -5.77
N GLN A 148 -7.40 26.60 -5.41
CA GLN A 148 -8.02 26.49 -4.09
C GLN A 148 -8.55 25.08 -3.81
N LEU A 149 -9.00 24.35 -4.84
CA LEU A 149 -9.51 22.98 -4.69
C LEU A 149 -8.41 21.94 -4.37
N LEU A 150 -7.12 22.32 -4.37
CA LEU A 150 -6.04 21.50 -3.78
C LEU A 150 -5.86 21.71 -2.26
N GLU A 151 -6.30 22.85 -1.74
CA GLU A 151 -6.22 23.20 -0.31
C GLU A 151 -7.53 22.86 0.41
N GLU A 152 -8.66 23.23 -0.20
CA GLU A 152 -10.03 22.92 0.21
C GLU A 152 -10.64 21.90 -0.76
N GLU A 153 -10.20 20.64 -0.65
CA GLU A 153 -10.63 19.54 -1.52
C GLU A 153 -12.16 19.38 -1.58
N ALA A 154 -12.71 19.19 -2.78
CA ALA A 154 -14.09 18.78 -2.94
C ALA A 154 -14.29 17.36 -2.33
N PRO A 155 -15.46 17.04 -1.75
CA PRO A 155 -15.71 15.75 -1.09
C PRO A 155 -15.31 14.52 -1.91
N ALA A 156 -15.59 14.52 -3.22
CA ALA A 156 -15.24 13.46 -4.15
C ALA A 156 -13.72 13.25 -4.28
N GLN A 157 -12.94 14.34 -4.36
CA GLN A 157 -11.47 14.29 -4.40
C GLN A 157 -10.93 13.68 -3.10
N THR A 158 -11.38 14.17 -1.95
CA THR A 158 -10.99 13.64 -0.64
C THR A 158 -11.35 12.16 -0.51
N MET A 159 -12.52 11.73 -0.99
CA MET A 159 -12.93 10.33 -0.98
C MET A 159 -12.00 9.44 -1.81
N LEU A 160 -11.75 9.81 -3.06
CA LEU A 160 -10.85 9.07 -3.95
C LEU A 160 -9.40 9.05 -3.42
N ARG A 161 -8.96 10.09 -2.71
CA ARG A 161 -7.62 10.12 -2.09
C ARG A 161 -7.45 9.17 -0.88
N GLN A 162 -8.52 8.65 -0.26
CA GLN A 162 -8.38 7.75 0.91
C GLN A 162 -7.97 6.31 0.56
N GLY A 163 -7.96 5.93 -0.71
CA GLY A 163 -7.62 4.57 -1.17
C GLY A 163 -8.81 3.85 -1.80
N PRO A 164 -8.70 2.53 -2.05
CA PRO A 164 -9.62 1.81 -2.94
C PRO A 164 -11.06 1.84 -2.40
N LEU A 165 -11.99 2.15 -3.29
CA LEU A 165 -13.43 2.21 -3.02
C LEU A 165 -14.16 1.03 -3.66
N HIS A 166 -15.35 0.72 -3.17
CA HIS A 166 -16.30 -0.18 -3.83
C HIS A 166 -16.76 0.42 -5.15
N ASP A 167 -16.95 -0.39 -6.19
CA ASP A 167 -17.20 0.01 -7.58
C ASP A 167 -18.26 1.11 -7.73
N VAL A 168 -19.48 0.90 -7.23
CA VAL A 168 -20.56 1.90 -7.30
C VAL A 168 -20.27 3.22 -6.55
N VAL A 169 -19.38 3.20 -5.54
CA VAL A 169 -18.93 4.39 -4.79
C VAL A 169 -17.78 5.08 -5.52
N PHE A 170 -16.88 4.30 -6.13
CA PHE A 170 -15.82 4.80 -7.01
C PHE A 170 -16.40 5.56 -8.20
N GLU A 171 -17.35 4.96 -8.92
CA GLU A 171 -18.06 5.61 -10.04
C GLU A 171 -18.74 6.90 -9.59
N ALA A 172 -19.52 6.84 -8.50
CA ALA A 172 -20.19 8.02 -7.96
C ALA A 172 -19.22 9.13 -7.51
N ALA A 173 -18.03 8.79 -7.02
CA ALA A 173 -17.02 9.79 -6.67
C ALA A 173 -16.28 10.34 -7.90
N ARG A 174 -15.93 9.49 -8.87
CA ARG A 174 -15.29 9.87 -10.14
C ARG A 174 -16.17 10.85 -10.92
N ASP A 175 -17.46 10.53 -11.07
CA ASP A 175 -18.41 11.34 -11.83
C ASP A 175 -18.73 12.69 -11.14
N MET A 176 -18.24 12.89 -9.91
CA MET A 176 -18.40 14.10 -9.09
C MET A 176 -17.05 14.80 -8.83
N LEU A 177 -16.00 14.44 -9.58
CA LEU A 177 -14.75 15.20 -9.63
C LEU A 177 -14.93 16.54 -10.35
N PRO A 178 -14.08 17.55 -10.05
CA PRO A 178 -14.02 18.77 -10.84
C PRO A 178 -13.88 18.51 -12.35
N THR A 179 -14.37 19.43 -13.17
CA THR A 179 -14.04 19.48 -14.60
C THR A 179 -12.71 20.21 -14.82
N ALA A 180 -12.21 20.22 -16.06
CA ALA A 180 -11.03 20.99 -16.42
C ALA A 180 -11.17 22.48 -16.05
N PRO A 181 -10.05 23.20 -15.83
CA PRO A 181 -10.08 24.62 -15.49
C PRO A 181 -10.79 25.44 -16.57
N ASP A 182 -11.79 26.23 -16.17
CA ASP A 182 -12.44 27.18 -17.06
C ASP A 182 -11.42 28.27 -17.45
N PRO A 183 -11.06 28.43 -18.75
CA PRO A 183 -10.14 29.46 -19.17
C PRO A 183 -10.67 30.88 -18.87
N GLY A 184 -11.99 31.06 -18.93
CA GLY A 184 -12.67 32.36 -18.86
C GLY A 184 -12.34 33.30 -20.03
N ASP A 185 -13.24 34.23 -20.32
CA ASP A 185 -12.95 35.31 -21.26
C ASP A 185 -12.04 36.35 -20.56
N PRO A 186 -10.89 36.77 -21.15
CA PRO A 186 -10.02 37.80 -20.55
C PRO A 186 -10.63 39.22 -20.47
N GLU A 187 -11.93 39.41 -20.72
CA GLU A 187 -12.59 40.72 -20.66
C GLU A 187 -12.48 41.38 -19.27
N GLY A 188 -11.52 42.30 -19.13
CA GLY A 188 -11.31 43.09 -17.91
C GLY A 188 -10.21 42.56 -16.98
N GLU A 189 -9.59 41.42 -17.30
CA GLU A 189 -8.36 40.91 -16.65
C GLU A 189 -7.13 41.38 -17.45
N ASP A 190 -5.97 41.54 -16.79
CA ASP A 190 -4.71 41.71 -17.53
C ASP A 190 -4.32 40.38 -18.18
N ILE A 191 -3.73 40.41 -19.37
CA ILE A 191 -3.39 39.19 -20.12
C ILE A 191 -2.34 38.35 -19.38
N ASP A 192 -1.38 38.98 -18.70
CA ASP A 192 -0.36 38.26 -17.93
C ASP A 192 -0.98 37.62 -16.67
N ASP A 193 -1.93 38.28 -16.01
CA ASP A 193 -2.68 37.73 -14.87
C ASP A 193 -3.59 36.57 -15.30
N TRP A 194 -4.32 36.69 -16.42
CA TRP A 194 -5.14 35.64 -17.03
C TRP A 194 -4.29 34.41 -17.39
N LEU A 195 -3.11 34.62 -17.99
CA LEU A 195 -2.16 33.55 -18.32
C LEU A 195 -1.64 32.85 -17.05
N ASP A 196 -1.31 33.61 -16.00
CA ASP A 196 -0.81 33.05 -14.75
C ASP A 196 -1.88 32.26 -14.00
N ARG A 197 -3.12 32.78 -13.93
CA ARG A 197 -4.30 32.10 -13.39
C ARG A 197 -4.57 30.78 -14.11
N ASN A 198 -4.62 30.79 -15.45
CA ASN A 198 -4.89 29.59 -16.24
C ASN A 198 -3.76 28.56 -16.13
N ARG A 199 -2.49 29.00 -16.06
CA ARG A 199 -1.37 28.09 -15.81
C ARG A 199 -1.49 27.39 -14.45
N ARG A 200 -1.77 28.15 -13.37
CA ARG A 200 -1.97 27.57 -12.03
C ARG A 200 -3.18 26.61 -11.97
N GLY A 201 -4.26 26.93 -12.68
CA GLY A 201 -5.43 26.04 -12.80
C GLY A 201 -5.06 24.69 -13.43
N HIS A 202 -4.28 24.70 -14.51
CA HIS A 202 -3.81 23.47 -15.17
C HIS A 202 -2.78 22.71 -14.32
N GLU A 203 -1.87 23.40 -13.64
CA GLU A 203 -0.96 22.78 -12.66
C GLU A 203 -1.74 22.09 -11.52
N ALA A 204 -2.86 22.67 -11.09
CA ALA A 204 -3.75 22.10 -10.09
C ALA A 204 -4.51 20.86 -10.61
N TRP A 205 -5.06 20.93 -11.83
CA TRP A 205 -5.71 19.82 -12.54
C TRP A 205 -4.81 18.60 -12.66
N GLN A 206 -3.58 18.79 -13.16
CA GLN A 206 -2.58 17.73 -13.29
C GLN A 206 -2.17 17.15 -11.93
N THR A 207 -2.09 18.00 -10.89
CA THR A 207 -1.78 17.56 -9.53
C THR A 207 -2.89 16.71 -8.92
N MET A 208 -4.16 17.10 -9.10
CA MET A 208 -5.33 16.35 -8.65
C MET A 208 -5.37 14.96 -9.29
N TRP A 209 -5.26 14.89 -10.63
CA TRP A 209 -5.27 13.61 -11.35
C TRP A 209 -4.14 12.69 -10.92
N ARG A 210 -2.91 13.21 -10.74
CA ARG A 210 -1.80 12.42 -10.19
C ARG A 210 -2.14 11.80 -8.83
N GLN A 211 -2.65 12.60 -7.89
CA GLN A 211 -2.97 12.15 -6.52
C GLN A 211 -4.11 11.12 -6.50
N ILE A 212 -5.05 11.18 -7.45
CA ILE A 212 -6.13 10.21 -7.60
C ILE A 212 -5.58 8.91 -8.20
N LEU A 213 -4.88 8.98 -9.34
CA LEU A 213 -4.37 7.80 -10.06
C LEU A 213 -3.33 7.03 -9.23
N GLU A 214 -2.52 7.71 -8.42
CA GLU A 214 -1.58 7.11 -7.47
C GLU A 214 -2.28 6.25 -6.41
N ARG A 215 -3.54 6.55 -6.07
CA ARG A 215 -4.33 5.84 -5.04
C ARG A 215 -5.15 4.67 -5.57
N HIS A 216 -5.27 4.54 -6.89
CA HIS A 216 -6.09 3.52 -7.56
C HIS A 216 -5.36 2.82 -8.72
N PRO A 217 -4.20 2.15 -8.48
CA PRO A 217 -3.48 1.41 -9.53
C PRO A 217 -4.37 0.39 -10.24
N ASP A 218 -5.18 -0.36 -9.48
CA ASP A 218 -6.10 -1.38 -9.99
C ASP A 218 -7.27 -0.82 -10.84
N ARG A 219 -7.38 0.51 -10.99
CA ARG A 219 -8.45 1.18 -11.76
C ARG A 219 -7.95 2.03 -12.93
N HIS A 220 -6.65 2.03 -13.25
CA HIS A 220 -6.12 2.85 -14.35
C HIS A 220 -6.86 2.64 -15.69
N ARG A 221 -7.17 1.39 -16.05
CA ARG A 221 -7.97 1.09 -17.26
C ARG A 221 -9.38 1.68 -17.21
N ASN A 222 -10.05 1.59 -16.05
CA ASN A 222 -11.39 2.19 -15.84
C ASN A 222 -11.38 3.73 -15.93
N PHE A 223 -10.27 4.39 -15.57
CA PHE A 223 -10.13 5.84 -15.76
C PHE A 223 -9.91 6.20 -17.23
N VAL A 224 -9.07 5.45 -17.95
CA VAL A 224 -8.82 5.64 -19.39
C VAL A 224 -10.12 5.44 -20.20
N GLU A 225 -10.83 4.32 -19.99
CA GLU A 225 -12.07 4.01 -20.70
C GLU A 225 -13.23 4.99 -20.40
N TRP A 226 -13.27 5.57 -19.20
CA TRP A 226 -14.24 6.62 -18.87
C TRP A 226 -13.86 7.99 -19.45
N ALA A 227 -12.56 8.26 -19.58
CA ALA A 227 -12.09 9.57 -19.98
C ALA A 227 -12.08 9.80 -21.50
N ASP A 228 -12.24 8.75 -22.31
CA ASP A 228 -12.36 8.82 -23.78
C ASP A 228 -13.39 9.88 -24.22
N GLY A 229 -12.93 10.92 -24.91
CA GLY A 229 -13.78 12.04 -25.35
C GLY A 229 -14.19 13.03 -24.25
N THR A 230 -13.54 13.00 -23.08
CA THR A 230 -13.72 13.98 -21.98
C THR A 230 -12.52 14.93 -21.86
N ASP A 231 -12.68 16.01 -21.10
CA ASP A 231 -11.61 16.95 -20.77
C ASP A 231 -10.50 16.37 -19.86
N ALA A 232 -10.73 15.18 -19.29
CA ALA A 232 -9.79 14.46 -18.45
C ALA A 232 -8.83 13.54 -19.23
N GLU A 233 -9.16 13.14 -20.46
CA GLU A 233 -8.43 12.13 -21.26
C GLU A 233 -6.93 12.38 -21.26
N ARG A 234 -6.53 13.56 -21.74
CA ARG A 234 -5.14 13.97 -21.86
C ARG A 234 -4.43 14.03 -20.51
N ALA A 235 -5.09 14.53 -19.47
CA ALA A 235 -4.50 14.61 -18.14
C ALA A 235 -4.24 13.21 -17.56
N ILE A 236 -5.19 12.29 -17.70
CA ILE A 236 -5.03 10.90 -17.25
C ILE A 236 -3.89 10.22 -18.03
N HIS A 237 -3.88 10.33 -19.37
CA HIS A 237 -2.82 9.74 -20.20
C HIS A 237 -1.43 10.29 -19.85
N ASP A 238 -1.28 11.62 -19.74
CA ASP A 238 -0.02 12.28 -19.39
C ASP A 238 0.48 11.87 -17.99
N GLN A 239 -0.43 11.71 -17.01
CA GLN A 239 -0.05 11.25 -15.66
C GLN A 239 0.31 9.76 -15.61
N LEU A 240 -0.43 8.90 -16.31
CA LEU A 240 -0.15 7.45 -16.35
C LEU A 240 1.17 7.13 -17.08
N LEU A 241 1.43 7.80 -18.21
CA LEU A 241 2.67 7.60 -18.97
C LEU A 241 3.87 8.29 -18.30
N GLY A 242 3.68 9.51 -17.80
CA GLY A 242 4.77 10.35 -17.27
C GLY A 242 5.04 10.24 -15.78
N SER A 243 4.03 10.46 -14.95
CA SER A 243 4.19 10.59 -13.50
C SER A 243 4.10 9.28 -12.72
N LEU A 244 3.42 8.27 -13.25
CA LEU A 244 3.12 7.01 -12.56
C LEU A 244 3.38 5.72 -13.38
N PRO A 245 4.23 5.68 -14.44
CA PRO A 245 4.29 4.53 -15.38
C PRO A 245 4.70 3.20 -14.74
N TRP A 246 5.36 3.22 -13.58
CA TRP A 246 5.72 2.01 -12.84
C TRP A 246 4.54 1.29 -12.22
N ALA A 247 3.43 1.98 -11.94
CA ALA A 247 2.23 1.41 -11.33
C ALA A 247 1.22 0.87 -12.36
N VAL A 248 1.36 1.26 -13.63
CA VAL A 248 0.42 0.92 -14.72
C VAL A 248 0.56 -0.55 -15.13
N GLU A 249 -0.56 -1.20 -15.45
CA GLU A 249 -0.58 -2.54 -16.04
C GLU A 249 0.25 -2.57 -17.35
N PRO A 250 1.06 -3.63 -17.62
CA PRO A 250 1.97 -3.64 -18.77
C PRO A 250 1.28 -3.50 -20.14
N GLU A 251 0.09 -4.06 -20.29
CA GLU A 251 -0.70 -3.97 -21.53
C GLU A 251 -1.22 -2.54 -21.73
N LEU A 252 -1.86 -1.96 -20.70
CA LEU A 252 -2.33 -0.57 -20.73
C LEU A 252 -1.19 0.44 -20.93
N LEU A 253 -0.02 0.22 -20.31
CA LEU A 253 1.16 1.07 -20.52
C LEU A 253 1.61 1.03 -21.98
N THR A 254 1.52 -0.14 -22.63
CA THR A 254 1.86 -0.31 -24.05
C THR A 254 0.82 0.35 -24.96
N GLU A 255 -0.47 0.25 -24.64
CA GLU A 255 -1.57 0.93 -25.33
C GLU A 255 -1.40 2.46 -25.27
N LEU A 256 -1.17 3.02 -24.08
CA LEU A 256 -0.95 4.46 -23.86
C LEU A 256 0.32 4.96 -24.56
N ALA A 257 1.41 4.20 -24.49
CA ALA A 257 2.66 4.52 -25.18
C ALA A 257 2.47 4.54 -26.71
N ALA A 258 1.81 3.53 -27.29
CA ALA A 258 1.52 3.47 -28.71
C ALA A 258 0.58 4.61 -29.18
N ALA A 259 -0.41 4.97 -28.36
CA ALA A 259 -1.28 6.11 -28.61
C ALA A 259 -0.50 7.44 -28.64
N ASP A 260 0.40 7.67 -27.68
CA ASP A 260 1.24 8.88 -27.64
C ASP A 260 2.23 8.95 -28.81
N LEU A 261 2.92 7.84 -29.15
CA LEU A 261 3.79 7.77 -30.34
C LEU A 261 3.03 8.06 -31.65
N LYS A 262 1.76 7.64 -31.75
CA LYS A 262 0.93 7.91 -32.94
C LYS A 262 0.65 9.40 -33.14
N ARG A 263 0.55 10.19 -32.06
CA ARG A 263 0.33 11.66 -32.14
C ARG A 263 1.50 12.40 -32.79
N PHE A 264 2.70 11.82 -32.79
CA PHE A 264 3.87 12.39 -33.44
C PHE A 264 3.70 12.61 -34.96
N ASP A 265 2.81 11.85 -35.62
CA ASP A 265 2.51 12.06 -37.04
C ASP A 265 1.82 13.41 -37.30
N PHE A 266 1.03 13.92 -36.34
CA PHE A 266 0.45 15.27 -36.39
C PHE A 266 1.54 16.35 -36.28
N GLU A 267 2.54 16.16 -35.43
CA GLU A 267 3.67 17.09 -35.28
C GLU A 267 4.49 17.20 -36.57
N ILE A 268 4.68 16.08 -37.28
CA ILE A 268 5.29 16.06 -38.62
C ILE A 268 4.45 16.88 -39.60
N LEU A 269 3.13 16.65 -39.65
CA LEU A 269 2.22 17.36 -40.53
C LEU A 269 2.24 18.88 -40.26
N LEU A 270 2.19 19.27 -38.98
CA LEU A 270 2.27 20.64 -38.51
C LEU A 270 3.58 21.32 -38.95
N ALA A 271 4.72 20.62 -38.86
CA ALA A 271 6.00 21.16 -39.33
C ALA A 271 6.10 21.26 -40.85
N GLN A 272 5.53 20.31 -41.60
CA GLN A 272 5.48 20.40 -43.07
C GLN A 272 4.60 21.57 -43.53
N GLY A 273 3.40 21.73 -42.97
CA GLY A 273 2.52 22.85 -43.25
C GLY A 273 3.12 24.21 -42.85
N SER A 274 3.74 24.28 -41.67
CA SER A 274 4.42 25.49 -41.18
C SER A 274 5.61 25.89 -42.05
N ARG A 275 6.41 24.91 -42.52
CA ARG A 275 7.50 25.15 -43.48
C ARG A 275 6.95 25.68 -44.81
N MET A 276 5.90 25.05 -45.35
CA MET A 276 5.26 25.51 -46.59
C MET A 276 4.69 26.95 -46.47
N ARG A 277 4.12 27.34 -45.32
CA ARG A 277 3.73 28.74 -45.02
C ARG A 277 4.95 29.68 -44.94
N ARG A 278 6.01 29.27 -44.23
CA ARG A 278 7.25 30.04 -44.09
C ARG A 278 7.92 30.31 -45.44
N ASP A 279 7.87 29.33 -46.33
CA ASP A 279 8.50 29.34 -47.64
C ASP A 279 7.63 30.06 -48.71
N GLY A 280 6.45 30.56 -48.33
CA GLY A 280 5.67 31.55 -49.10
C GLY A 280 4.28 31.11 -49.58
N ALA A 281 3.85 29.88 -49.33
CA ALA A 281 2.49 29.45 -49.68
C ALA A 281 1.44 30.14 -48.78
N ASP A 282 0.24 30.38 -49.32
CA ASP A 282 -0.89 30.85 -48.51
C ASP A 282 -1.54 29.73 -47.68
N GLU A 283 -2.47 30.08 -46.79
CA GLU A 283 -3.12 29.12 -45.90
C GLU A 283 -3.97 28.09 -46.65
N GLN A 284 -4.70 28.52 -47.70
CA GLN A 284 -5.55 27.63 -48.48
C GLN A 284 -4.71 26.63 -49.29
N GLN A 285 -3.60 27.07 -49.88
CA GLN A 285 -2.65 26.20 -50.59
C GLN A 285 -2.10 25.08 -49.70
N VAL A 286 -1.91 25.35 -48.40
CA VAL A 286 -1.46 24.33 -47.43
C VAL A 286 -2.61 23.39 -47.06
N LEU A 287 -3.82 23.92 -46.81
CA LEU A 287 -5.00 23.10 -46.52
C LEU A 287 -5.36 22.18 -47.70
N ASP A 288 -5.28 22.67 -48.93
CA ASP A 288 -5.52 21.90 -50.15
C ASP A 288 -4.44 20.81 -50.35
N ARG A 289 -3.17 21.13 -50.04
CA ARG A 289 -2.03 20.20 -50.19
C ARG A 289 -2.13 18.99 -49.28
N PHE A 290 -2.64 19.18 -48.05
CA PHE A 290 -2.75 18.17 -46.99
C PHE A 290 -4.20 17.72 -46.73
N ALA A 291 -5.13 18.00 -47.66
CA ALA A 291 -6.55 17.70 -47.47
C ALA A 291 -6.85 16.22 -47.20
N GLY A 292 -6.03 15.31 -47.74
CA GLY A 292 -6.16 13.87 -47.49
C GLY A 292 -5.79 13.49 -46.06
N GLU A 293 -4.63 13.93 -45.60
CA GLU A 293 -4.12 13.74 -44.24
C GLU A 293 -5.07 14.38 -43.22
N LEU A 294 -5.45 15.64 -43.43
CA LEU A 294 -6.38 16.38 -42.57
C LEU A 294 -7.77 15.73 -42.49
N SER A 295 -8.22 14.99 -43.50
CA SER A 295 -9.51 14.29 -43.47
C SER A 295 -9.58 13.15 -42.45
N SER A 296 -8.43 12.65 -41.99
CA SER A 296 -8.31 11.56 -41.02
C SER A 296 -8.16 12.02 -39.57
N LEU A 297 -8.04 13.34 -39.34
CA LEU A 297 -7.86 13.95 -38.02
C LEU A 297 -9.18 14.31 -37.35
N THR A 298 -9.14 14.46 -36.03
CA THR A 298 -10.25 14.96 -35.21
C THR A 298 -10.63 16.41 -35.55
N GLU A 299 -11.74 16.91 -35.01
CA GLU A 299 -12.10 18.33 -35.19
C GLU A 299 -11.14 19.29 -34.45
N GLU A 300 -10.70 18.91 -33.26
CA GLU A 300 -9.72 19.66 -32.46
C GLU A 300 -8.38 19.79 -33.20
N GLU A 301 -7.77 18.68 -33.63
CA GLU A 301 -6.50 18.69 -34.39
C GLU A 301 -6.58 19.51 -35.69
N ARG A 302 -7.72 19.45 -36.39
CA ARG A 302 -7.96 20.30 -37.59
C ARG A 302 -8.07 21.78 -37.24
N ASN A 303 -8.64 22.12 -36.09
CA ASN A 303 -8.73 23.50 -35.61
C ASN A 303 -7.36 24.02 -35.16
N ASP A 304 -6.58 23.21 -34.42
CA ASP A 304 -5.21 23.51 -34.02
C ASP A 304 -4.28 23.72 -35.21
N PHE A 305 -4.37 22.85 -36.22
CA PHE A 305 -3.60 22.98 -37.45
C PHE A 305 -3.91 24.30 -38.16
N ARG A 306 -5.19 24.63 -38.40
CA ARG A 306 -5.60 25.93 -38.97
C ARG A 306 -5.12 27.11 -38.13
N HIS A 307 -5.33 27.05 -36.81
CA HIS A 307 -4.89 28.09 -35.88
C HIS A 307 -3.38 28.33 -36.00
N ALA A 308 -2.56 27.29 -36.13
CA ALA A 308 -1.12 27.41 -36.31
C ALA A 308 -0.73 28.05 -37.66
N LEU A 309 -1.41 27.72 -38.76
CA LEU A 309 -1.15 28.30 -40.09
C LEU A 309 -1.58 29.77 -40.22
N GLY A 310 -2.64 30.16 -39.50
CA GLY A 310 -3.16 31.53 -39.45
C GLY A 310 -2.27 32.52 -38.68
N ARG A 311 -1.23 32.04 -38.00
CA ARG A 311 -0.29 32.89 -37.24
C ARG A 311 0.55 33.76 -38.19
N LYS A 312 0.37 35.08 -38.09
CA LYS A 312 1.10 36.07 -38.90
C LYS A 312 2.56 36.29 -38.48
N SER A 313 2.95 35.81 -37.31
CA SER A 313 4.31 35.98 -36.77
C SER A 313 5.25 34.89 -37.29
N THR A 314 6.35 35.28 -37.92
CA THR A 314 7.42 34.38 -38.38
C THR A 314 8.04 33.59 -37.23
N THR A 315 8.15 34.17 -36.03
CA THR A 315 8.61 33.48 -34.82
C THR A 315 7.67 32.35 -34.42
N LEU A 316 6.36 32.56 -34.50
CA LEU A 316 5.37 31.54 -34.15
C LEU A 316 5.31 30.42 -35.22
N LEU A 317 5.38 30.76 -36.50
CA LEU A 317 5.54 29.78 -37.59
C LEU A 317 6.85 28.99 -37.46
N GLY A 318 7.91 29.63 -36.98
CA GLY A 318 9.20 29.00 -36.67
C GLY A 318 9.15 28.05 -35.45
N MET A 319 8.12 28.10 -34.61
CA MET A 319 7.87 27.02 -33.63
C MET A 319 7.20 25.82 -34.30
N GLY A 320 6.18 26.05 -35.14
CA GLY A 320 5.54 25.00 -35.94
C GLY A 320 6.53 24.23 -36.82
N CYS A 321 7.48 24.92 -37.47
CA CYS A 321 8.54 24.29 -38.27
C CYS A 321 9.42 23.28 -37.51
N ARG A 322 9.47 23.39 -36.17
CA ARG A 322 10.29 22.56 -35.26
C ARG A 322 9.44 21.65 -34.37
N ALA A 323 8.13 21.54 -34.63
CA ALA A 323 7.18 20.86 -33.76
C ALA A 323 7.60 19.40 -33.39
N PRO A 324 8.10 18.55 -34.33
CA PRO A 324 8.63 17.22 -34.00
C PRO A 324 9.76 17.23 -32.97
N VAL A 325 10.66 18.22 -33.03
CA VAL A 325 11.78 18.34 -32.07
C VAL A 325 11.28 18.86 -30.73
N LEU A 326 10.31 19.78 -30.73
CA LEU A 326 9.68 20.28 -29.50
C LEU A 326 8.95 19.14 -28.77
N TRP A 327 8.18 18.33 -29.51
CA TRP A 327 7.49 17.14 -28.99
C TRP A 327 8.47 16.14 -28.38
N VAL A 328 9.47 15.66 -29.14
CA VAL A 328 10.44 14.66 -28.65
C VAL A 328 11.20 15.17 -27.42
N ARG A 329 11.53 16.46 -27.37
CA ARG A 329 12.20 17.09 -26.24
C ARG A 329 11.30 17.14 -24.99
N GLN A 330 10.03 17.53 -25.16
CA GLN A 330 9.05 17.54 -24.07
C GLN A 330 8.79 16.13 -23.56
N ALA A 331 8.56 15.17 -24.46
CA ALA A 331 8.34 13.77 -24.16
C ALA A 331 9.52 13.16 -23.37
N ALA A 332 10.75 13.26 -23.87
CA ALA A 332 11.93 12.69 -23.21
C ALA A 332 12.21 13.26 -21.80
N SER A 333 11.89 14.53 -21.57
CA SER A 333 12.03 15.19 -20.26
C SER A 333 10.82 15.05 -19.33
N GLY A 334 9.65 14.72 -19.90
CA GLY A 334 8.35 14.64 -19.25
C GLY A 334 7.74 13.24 -19.38
N THR A 335 6.78 13.06 -20.28
CA THR A 335 5.92 11.87 -20.37
C THR A 335 6.66 10.55 -20.56
N TRP A 336 7.85 10.53 -21.15
CA TRP A 336 8.64 9.30 -21.36
C TRP A 336 9.82 9.15 -20.41
N ARG A 337 10.13 10.18 -19.61
CA ARG A 337 11.37 10.29 -18.83
C ARG A 337 11.66 9.04 -17.98
N HIS A 338 10.66 8.55 -17.28
CA HIS A 338 10.82 7.41 -16.36
C HIS A 338 10.84 6.06 -17.07
N ILE A 339 10.19 5.93 -18.24
CA ILE A 339 10.25 4.73 -19.09
C ILE A 339 11.65 4.61 -19.73
N LEU A 340 12.19 5.70 -20.25
CA LEU A 340 13.55 5.78 -20.81
C LEU A 340 14.62 5.57 -19.71
N ASN A 341 14.40 6.11 -18.51
CA ASN A 341 15.36 6.03 -17.41
C ASN A 341 14.76 5.40 -16.13
N PRO A 342 14.45 4.10 -16.08
CA PRO A 342 13.74 3.48 -14.95
C PRO A 342 14.45 3.64 -13.61
N ALA A 343 15.80 3.63 -13.61
CA ALA A 343 16.60 3.82 -12.39
C ALA A 343 16.50 5.23 -11.77
N GLN A 344 15.91 6.21 -12.48
CA GLN A 344 15.60 7.55 -11.96
C GLN A 344 14.24 7.60 -11.23
N ALA A 345 13.34 6.62 -11.42
CA ALA A 345 12.09 6.54 -10.68
C ALA A 345 12.35 6.07 -9.24
N LYS A 346 11.98 6.89 -8.26
CA LYS A 346 12.29 6.68 -6.85
C LYS A 346 11.15 7.12 -5.94
N ASP A 347 10.85 6.30 -4.93
CA ASP A 347 10.08 6.70 -3.76
C ASP A 347 11.07 7.06 -2.64
N GLY A 348 11.22 8.37 -2.40
CA GLY A 348 12.23 8.93 -1.51
C GLY A 348 13.66 8.48 -1.87
N TYR A 349 14.20 7.53 -1.09
CA TYR A 349 15.53 6.96 -1.29
C TYR A 349 15.55 5.57 -1.95
N ARG A 350 14.38 4.94 -2.14
CA ARG A 350 14.25 3.60 -2.74
C ARG A 350 13.93 3.72 -4.22
N GLN A 351 14.30 2.72 -5.02
CA GLN A 351 13.74 2.58 -6.36
C GLN A 351 12.28 2.12 -6.24
N VAL A 352 11.45 2.54 -7.19
CA VAL A 352 10.06 2.05 -7.29
C VAL A 352 10.04 0.63 -7.83
N ASP A 353 9.09 -0.17 -7.37
CA ASP A 353 8.77 -1.46 -7.97
C ASP A 353 7.96 -1.21 -9.26
N TRP A 354 8.36 -1.83 -10.36
CA TRP A 354 7.71 -1.69 -11.67
C TRP A 354 6.79 -2.89 -11.94
N SER A 355 5.52 -2.62 -12.28
CA SER A 355 4.58 -3.62 -12.81
C SER A 355 5.03 -4.16 -14.17
N ALA A 356 5.60 -3.30 -15.02
CA ALA A 356 6.14 -3.67 -16.32
C ALA A 356 7.51 -4.36 -16.22
N SER A 357 7.72 -5.40 -17.01
CA SER A 357 9.00 -6.12 -17.07
C SER A 357 10.11 -5.22 -17.66
N ALA A 358 11.37 -5.43 -17.25
CA ALA A 358 12.51 -4.73 -17.83
C ALA A 358 12.60 -4.91 -19.37
N THR A 359 12.15 -6.04 -19.89
CA THR A 359 12.03 -6.30 -21.34
C THR A 359 10.93 -5.48 -22.00
N THR A 360 9.78 -5.27 -21.35
CA THR A 360 8.71 -4.40 -21.84
C THR A 360 9.20 -2.95 -21.91
N LEU A 361 9.84 -2.45 -20.85
CA LEU A 361 10.37 -1.09 -20.79
C LEU A 361 11.46 -0.84 -21.84
N ALA A 362 12.33 -1.81 -22.09
CA ALA A 362 13.33 -1.73 -23.16
C ALA A 362 12.70 -1.69 -24.57
N GLY A 363 11.58 -2.40 -24.77
CA GLY A 363 10.79 -2.32 -26.00
C GLY A 363 10.20 -0.93 -26.22
N LEU A 364 9.44 -0.41 -25.24
CA LEU A 364 8.86 0.93 -25.32
C LEU A 364 9.92 2.03 -25.53
N ALA A 365 11.05 1.92 -24.84
CA ALA A 365 12.17 2.85 -25.03
C ALA A 365 12.81 2.76 -26.43
N THR A 366 12.78 1.58 -27.07
CA THR A 366 13.18 1.38 -28.47
C THR A 366 12.21 2.08 -29.42
N ASP A 367 10.90 1.85 -29.27
CA ASP A 367 9.85 2.45 -30.12
C ASP A 367 9.87 3.99 -30.05
N PHE A 368 10.12 4.54 -28.86
CA PHE A 368 10.37 5.97 -28.67
C PHE A 368 11.63 6.44 -29.40
N ALA A 369 12.74 5.70 -29.30
CA ALA A 369 14.00 6.08 -29.93
C ALA A 369 13.92 6.04 -31.46
N GLU A 370 13.24 5.05 -32.05
CA GLU A 370 12.96 5.00 -33.48
C GLU A 370 12.05 6.15 -33.92
N THR A 371 11.06 6.52 -33.11
CA THR A 371 10.23 7.71 -33.34
C THR A 371 11.04 9.00 -33.25
N ALA A 372 11.94 9.12 -32.26
CA ALA A 372 12.79 10.29 -32.07
C ALA A 372 13.78 10.52 -33.23
N VAL A 373 14.26 9.45 -33.90
CA VAL A 373 15.08 9.57 -35.13
C VAL A 373 14.33 10.33 -36.23
N ARG A 374 13.01 10.16 -36.34
CA ARG A 374 12.17 10.86 -37.33
C ARG A 374 12.12 12.38 -37.10
N ALA A 375 12.47 12.88 -35.90
CA ALA A 375 12.54 14.32 -35.61
C ALA A 375 13.85 14.98 -36.08
N LEU A 376 14.93 14.22 -36.31
CA LEU A 376 16.25 14.76 -36.70
C LEU A 376 16.21 15.68 -37.95
N PRO A 377 15.44 15.40 -39.04
CA PRO A 377 15.31 16.29 -40.20
C PRO A 377 14.54 17.61 -39.94
N TYR A 378 13.91 17.72 -38.77
CA TYR A 378 13.16 18.91 -38.33
C TYR A 378 13.96 19.76 -37.33
N TRP A 379 15.17 19.33 -36.96
CA TRP A 379 16.09 20.13 -36.17
C TRP A 379 16.68 21.27 -36.99
N GLU A 380 16.50 22.49 -36.49
CA GLU A 380 17.08 23.71 -37.05
C GLU A 380 17.91 24.40 -35.96
N PRO A 381 19.09 24.99 -36.28
CA PRO A 381 19.93 25.63 -35.28
C PRO A 381 19.17 26.71 -34.51
N ALA A 382 19.20 26.62 -33.18
CA ALA A 382 18.51 27.60 -32.33
C ALA A 382 19.03 29.02 -32.58
N ASP A 383 18.13 30.01 -32.60
CA ASP A 383 18.45 31.42 -32.78
C ASP A 383 19.48 31.92 -31.77
N ARG A 384 20.20 33.00 -32.10
CA ARG A 384 21.25 33.61 -31.27
C ARG A 384 20.81 34.01 -29.85
N TYR A 385 19.51 34.01 -29.55
CA TYR A 385 18.93 34.37 -28.26
C TYR A 385 18.26 33.19 -27.51
N ALA A 386 18.34 31.97 -28.04
CA ALA A 386 17.80 30.80 -27.36
C ALA A 386 18.62 30.46 -26.10
N ALA A 387 17.92 30.13 -25.01
CA ALA A 387 18.57 29.78 -23.75
C ALA A 387 19.29 28.42 -23.85
N ALA A 388 20.57 28.38 -23.45
CA ALA A 388 21.33 27.13 -23.40
C ALA A 388 20.83 26.24 -22.25
N HIS A 389 19.99 25.24 -22.57
CA HIS A 389 19.45 24.28 -21.60
C HIS A 389 19.92 22.85 -21.89
N PRO A 390 20.21 22.01 -20.86
CA PRO A 390 20.63 20.62 -21.08
C PRO A 390 19.59 19.78 -21.84
N ASP A 391 18.30 20.09 -21.67
CA ASP A 391 17.20 19.35 -22.27
C ASP A 391 17.16 19.49 -23.80
N GLU A 392 17.78 20.54 -24.38
CA GLU A 392 17.94 20.70 -25.83
C GLU A 392 18.72 19.54 -26.48
N VAL A 393 19.50 18.79 -25.70
CA VAL A 393 20.27 17.61 -26.14
C VAL A 393 20.08 16.36 -25.28
N ALA A 394 19.33 16.43 -24.18
CA ALA A 394 19.03 15.25 -23.36
C ALA A 394 18.31 14.17 -24.17
N TRP A 395 17.32 14.57 -24.99
CA TRP A 395 16.58 13.66 -25.87
C TRP A 395 17.48 12.92 -26.88
N VAL A 396 18.58 13.55 -27.33
CA VAL A 396 19.55 12.91 -28.23
C VAL A 396 20.33 11.80 -27.53
N ARG A 397 20.69 12.01 -26.26
CA ARG A 397 21.30 10.96 -25.43
C ARG A 397 20.34 9.81 -25.23
N ASP A 398 19.09 10.11 -24.87
CA ASP A 398 18.10 9.06 -24.58
C ASP A 398 17.77 8.26 -25.85
N MET A 399 17.54 8.92 -26.99
CA MET A 399 17.45 8.26 -28.31
C MET A 399 18.65 7.33 -28.57
N LEU A 400 19.89 7.82 -28.41
CA LEU A 400 21.09 7.02 -28.67
C LEU A 400 21.31 5.85 -27.68
N LEU A 401 20.80 5.95 -26.45
CA LEU A 401 20.88 4.89 -25.44
C LEU A 401 19.94 3.72 -25.73
N HIS A 402 18.83 3.97 -26.42
CA HIS A 402 17.77 2.97 -26.65
C HIS A 402 17.62 2.52 -28.11
N LEU A 403 18.34 3.13 -29.06
CA LEU A 403 18.44 2.59 -30.42
C LEU A 403 19.15 1.23 -30.44
N PRO A 404 18.54 0.16 -31.02
CA PRO A 404 19.18 -1.15 -31.13
C PRO A 404 20.47 -1.14 -31.95
N VAL A 405 20.53 -0.25 -32.95
CA VAL A 405 21.73 -0.01 -33.78
C VAL A 405 21.85 1.48 -34.09
N VAL A 406 22.93 2.10 -33.62
CA VAL A 406 23.26 3.49 -33.97
C VAL A 406 23.97 3.52 -35.34
N THR A 407 23.21 3.77 -36.40
CA THR A 407 23.70 3.83 -37.79
C THR A 407 24.58 5.06 -38.05
N GLU A 408 25.39 5.04 -39.13
CA GLU A 408 26.19 6.22 -39.49
C GLU A 408 25.34 7.43 -39.91
N ASP A 409 24.13 7.23 -40.44
CA ASP A 409 23.21 8.33 -40.77
C ASP A 409 22.70 9.03 -39.50
N VAL A 410 22.33 8.26 -38.46
CA VAL A 410 21.99 8.81 -37.15
C VAL A 410 23.19 9.56 -36.55
N LYS A 411 24.40 8.99 -36.60
CA LYS A 411 25.61 9.69 -36.15
C LYS A 411 25.86 10.97 -36.96
N ALA A 412 25.65 10.95 -38.27
CA ALA A 412 25.80 12.12 -39.14
C ALA A 412 24.81 13.23 -38.77
N ALA A 413 23.54 12.89 -38.51
CA ALA A 413 22.50 13.83 -38.10
C ALA A 413 22.70 14.39 -36.68
N VAL A 414 23.25 13.59 -35.75
CA VAL A 414 23.54 14.02 -34.37
C VAL A 414 24.79 14.92 -34.27
N ARG A 415 25.81 14.72 -35.11
CA ARG A 415 27.07 15.50 -35.07
C ARG A 415 26.88 17.03 -35.09
N PRO A 416 25.99 17.62 -35.92
CA PRO A 416 25.64 19.06 -35.86
C PRO A 416 25.07 19.51 -34.51
N ILE A 417 24.15 18.74 -33.92
CA ILE A 417 23.50 19.06 -32.65
C ILE A 417 24.53 19.10 -31.51
N VAL A 418 25.37 18.06 -31.43
CA VAL A 418 26.50 17.97 -30.47
C VAL A 418 27.49 19.12 -30.67
N ARG A 419 27.73 19.54 -31.92
CA ARG A 419 28.62 20.68 -32.22
C ARG A 419 28.03 22.01 -31.73
N GLN A 420 26.73 22.25 -31.91
CA GLN A 420 26.08 23.45 -31.38
C GLN A 420 26.09 23.46 -29.84
N ALA A 421 25.77 22.33 -29.21
CA ALA A 421 25.77 22.21 -27.75
C ALA A 421 27.15 22.45 -27.11
N ARG A 422 28.23 21.98 -27.76
CA ARG A 422 29.61 22.33 -27.37
C ARG A 422 29.91 23.83 -27.54
N GLY A 423 29.29 24.48 -28.51
CA GLY A 423 29.37 25.94 -28.69
C GLY A 423 28.83 26.72 -27.49
N TRP A 424 27.79 26.22 -26.81
CA TRP A 424 27.28 26.84 -25.57
C TRP A 424 28.28 26.73 -24.41
N LEU A 425 29.03 25.63 -24.32
CA LEU A 425 30.07 25.43 -23.29
C LEU A 425 31.31 26.31 -23.51
N SER A 426 31.61 26.71 -24.75
CA SER A 426 32.81 27.48 -25.12
C SER A 426 32.71 28.99 -24.86
N GLY A 427 31.56 29.48 -24.38
CA GLY A 427 31.46 30.79 -23.72
C GLY A 427 31.47 32.03 -24.61
N TYR A 428 31.30 31.89 -25.93
CA TYR A 428 31.34 33.00 -26.90
C TYR A 428 30.34 34.15 -26.65
N HIS A 429 29.32 33.94 -25.80
CA HIS A 429 28.41 34.98 -25.32
C HIS A 429 28.23 34.88 -23.79
N HIS A 430 28.80 35.82 -23.04
CA HIS A 430 28.70 35.86 -21.57
C HIS A 430 27.27 35.94 -21.03
N SER A 431 26.32 36.49 -21.81
CA SER A 431 24.90 36.61 -21.46
C SER A 431 24.08 35.33 -21.66
N LEU A 432 24.66 34.27 -22.25
CA LEU A 432 23.97 33.03 -22.60
C LEU A 432 24.65 31.78 -21.99
N GLN A 433 25.58 31.96 -21.06
CA GLN A 433 26.20 30.83 -20.37
C GLN A 433 25.16 30.13 -19.47
N PRO A 434 25.01 28.79 -19.55
CA PRO A 434 24.15 28.05 -18.65
C PRO A 434 24.63 28.21 -17.19
N ARG A 435 23.68 28.18 -16.24
CA ARG A 435 23.99 28.08 -14.79
C ARG A 435 24.94 26.90 -14.54
N TYR A 436 25.77 26.99 -13.51
CA TYR A 436 26.83 26.00 -13.22
C TYR A 436 26.34 24.54 -13.25
N ASP A 437 25.20 24.26 -12.62
CA ASP A 437 24.61 22.91 -12.58
C ASP A 437 24.13 22.43 -13.97
N HIS A 438 23.59 23.34 -14.78
CA HIS A 438 23.19 23.06 -16.16
C HIS A 438 24.41 22.81 -17.04
N ARG A 439 25.50 23.58 -16.85
CA ARG A 439 26.77 23.37 -17.54
C ARG A 439 27.31 21.96 -17.28
N ARG A 440 27.39 21.55 -16.01
CA ARG A 440 27.85 20.22 -15.62
C ARG A 440 26.98 19.10 -16.21
N ARG A 441 25.65 19.23 -16.10
CA ARG A 441 24.70 18.25 -16.66
C ARG A 441 24.82 18.14 -18.19
N LEU A 442 25.08 19.25 -18.88
CA LEU A 442 25.34 19.28 -20.31
C LEU A 442 26.65 18.57 -20.68
N GLU A 443 27.72 18.80 -19.91
CA GLU A 443 29.00 18.08 -20.07
C GLU A 443 28.81 16.56 -19.88
N GLU A 444 28.11 16.12 -18.82
CA GLU A 444 27.81 14.70 -18.55
C GLU A 444 26.97 14.02 -19.66
N ILE A 445 26.00 14.75 -20.24
CA ILE A 445 25.21 14.30 -21.40
C ILE A 445 26.11 14.12 -22.64
N LEU A 446 26.93 15.13 -22.97
CA LEU A 446 27.78 15.11 -24.15
C LEU A 446 28.88 14.04 -24.06
N ASP A 447 29.42 13.76 -22.87
CA ASP A 447 30.38 12.68 -22.66
C ASP A 447 29.76 11.29 -22.75
N THR A 448 28.50 11.15 -22.33
CA THR A 448 27.76 9.89 -22.48
C THR A 448 27.46 9.63 -23.96
N VAL A 449 27.00 10.64 -24.70
CA VAL A 449 26.83 10.58 -26.16
C VAL A 449 28.15 10.24 -26.87
N GLN A 450 29.30 10.68 -26.37
CA GLN A 450 30.61 10.29 -26.91
C GLN A 450 31.01 8.85 -26.55
N ARG A 451 30.71 8.37 -25.34
CA ARG A 451 31.07 7.02 -24.88
C ARG A 451 30.19 5.91 -25.45
N ILE A 452 28.95 6.21 -25.87
CA ILE A 452 28.12 5.31 -26.69
C ILE A 452 28.77 5.05 -28.06
N LEU A 453 29.80 5.83 -28.42
CA LEU A 453 30.65 5.59 -29.55
C LEU A 453 31.98 4.81 -29.15
N ALA A 454 32.07 4.02 -28.03
CA ALA A 454 33.36 3.50 -27.42
C ALA A 454 33.59 2.12 -26.63
N ASP A 455 32.74 1.57 -25.71
CA ASP A 455 32.79 0.20 -25.02
C ASP A 455 33.75 -0.23 -23.80
N PRO A 456 33.49 -1.35 -23.02
CA PRO A 456 33.95 -1.56 -21.57
C PRO A 456 34.23 -3.00 -20.88
N PRO A 457 34.59 -3.13 -19.54
CA PRO A 457 34.67 -4.39 -18.65
C PRO A 457 34.30 -4.36 -17.06
N PRO A 458 34.38 -5.46 -16.20
CA PRO A 458 33.66 -5.73 -14.86
C PRO A 458 34.39 -6.06 -13.44
N ALA A 459 33.75 -6.73 -12.39
CA ALA A 459 34.07 -6.77 -10.87
C ALA A 459 33.75 -8.07 -9.95
N SER A 460 34.06 -8.17 -8.59
CA SER A 460 33.38 -8.99 -7.43
C SER A 460 34.16 -9.48 -6.10
N GLY A 461 33.51 -9.79 -4.91
CA GLY A 461 33.81 -10.92 -3.89
C GLY A 461 33.90 -10.78 -2.29
N THR A 462 33.39 -11.74 -1.42
CA THR A 462 33.64 -11.96 0.09
C THR A 462 33.01 -13.26 0.80
N ASP A 463 33.64 -13.94 1.82
CA ASP A 463 33.01 -14.67 3.04
C ASP A 463 34.02 -15.41 4.05
N ARG A 464 33.68 -15.71 5.37
CA ARG A 464 34.26 -16.69 6.41
C ARG A 464 33.99 -16.41 7.96
N ARG A 465 33.52 -17.36 8.85
CA ARG A 465 33.70 -17.49 10.38
C ARG A 465 32.76 -18.52 11.16
N ARG A 466 33.15 -19.24 12.27
CA ARG A 466 32.27 -20.09 13.23
C ARG A 466 32.94 -20.77 14.52
N THR A 467 32.19 -21.09 15.62
CA THR A 467 32.35 -22.09 16.82
C THR A 467 32.91 -21.77 18.27
N ALA A 468 32.30 -22.36 19.36
CA ALA A 468 32.87 -22.81 20.72
C ALA A 468 31.84 -23.11 21.89
N LEU A 469 32.00 -24.13 22.80
CA LEU A 469 31.22 -24.31 24.11
C LEU A 469 31.73 -25.38 25.19
N GLY A 470 30.94 -25.69 26.27
CA GLY A 470 31.32 -26.34 27.59
C GLY A 470 30.81 -27.79 27.99
N ALA A 471 30.50 -28.08 29.30
CA ALA A 471 30.26 -29.43 29.94
C ALA A 471 29.04 -29.63 30.93
N PRO A 472 28.37 -30.83 31.04
CA PRO A 472 26.93 -30.98 31.40
C PRO A 472 26.41 -30.62 32.79
N ASP A 473 26.95 -31.23 33.85
CA ASP A 473 26.26 -31.21 35.15
C ASP A 473 26.37 -29.85 35.85
N GLU A 474 27.46 -29.14 35.57
CA GLU A 474 27.77 -27.77 36.00
C GLU A 474 26.93 -26.71 35.25
N VAL A 475 26.45 -27.03 34.05
CA VAL A 475 25.69 -26.10 33.23
C VAL A 475 24.25 -25.96 33.77
N THR A 476 23.84 -24.70 33.92
CA THR A 476 22.54 -24.30 34.46
C THR A 476 21.56 -23.92 33.36
N VAL A 477 20.26 -23.98 33.67
CA VAL A 477 19.16 -23.49 32.81
C VAL A 477 19.44 -22.08 32.25
N ARG A 478 20.02 -21.20 33.06
CA ARG A 478 20.34 -19.81 32.68
C ARG A 478 21.52 -19.70 31.70
N VAL A 479 22.51 -20.60 31.78
CA VAL A 479 23.64 -20.65 30.84
C VAL A 479 23.18 -21.22 29.48
N LEU A 480 22.37 -22.29 29.50
CA LEU A 480 21.76 -22.83 28.30
C LEU A 480 20.84 -21.83 27.60
N ALA A 481 20.10 -21.01 28.35
CA ALA A 481 19.18 -20.00 27.81
C ALA A 481 19.87 -18.88 27.01
N GLY A 482 21.17 -18.62 27.26
CA GLY A 482 21.97 -17.60 26.54
C GLY A 482 22.78 -18.15 25.36
N THR A 483 22.58 -19.42 24.98
CA THR A 483 23.34 -20.13 23.94
C THR A 483 22.59 -20.13 22.60
N SER A 484 23.32 -20.02 21.48
CA SER A 484 22.77 -20.15 20.11
C SER A 484 22.23 -21.57 19.82
N VAL A 485 21.27 -21.69 18.90
CA VAL A 485 20.67 -22.98 18.53
C VAL A 485 21.72 -23.97 18.03
N GLU A 486 22.56 -23.57 17.06
CA GLU A 486 23.63 -24.42 16.50
C GLU A 486 24.52 -25.01 17.60
N THR A 487 25.04 -24.16 18.49
CA THR A 487 25.99 -24.58 19.52
C THR A 487 25.31 -25.31 20.69
N LEU A 488 23.99 -25.17 20.88
CA LEU A 488 23.22 -26.03 21.80
C LEU A 488 23.01 -27.43 21.21
N GLY A 489 22.68 -27.54 19.91
CA GLY A 489 22.56 -28.81 19.21
C GLY A 489 23.87 -29.61 19.27
N GLU A 490 24.97 -28.99 18.83
CA GLU A 490 26.33 -29.53 18.93
C GLU A 490 26.75 -29.93 20.36
N TYR A 491 26.09 -29.39 21.38
CA TYR A 491 26.37 -29.69 22.78
C TYR A 491 25.53 -30.84 23.32
N LEU A 492 24.24 -30.90 23.01
CA LEU A 492 23.37 -32.02 23.37
C LEU A 492 23.81 -33.30 22.64
N ASP A 493 24.25 -33.20 21.40
CA ASP A 493 24.73 -34.33 20.59
C ASP A 493 26.07 -34.90 21.10
N ARG A 494 26.85 -34.12 21.85
CA ARG A 494 28.03 -34.61 22.59
C ARG A 494 27.69 -35.35 23.89
N HIS A 495 26.43 -35.28 24.35
CA HIS A 495 26.00 -35.75 25.66
C HIS A 495 24.66 -36.52 25.62
N VAL A 496 24.51 -37.36 24.59
CA VAL A 496 23.34 -38.24 24.38
C VAL A 496 23.05 -39.11 25.62
N GLY A 497 21.77 -39.24 25.97
CA GLY A 497 21.30 -40.10 27.07
C GLY A 497 21.27 -39.45 28.45
N ASN A 498 21.66 -38.17 28.60
CA ASN A 498 21.52 -37.44 29.86
C ASN A 498 20.17 -36.70 29.92
N ASP A 499 19.12 -37.40 30.36
CA ASP A 499 17.77 -36.83 30.53
C ASP A 499 17.76 -35.58 31.42
N SER A 500 18.60 -35.50 32.45
CA SER A 500 18.68 -34.33 33.33
C SER A 500 19.22 -33.08 32.60
N LEU A 501 20.16 -33.25 31.67
CA LEU A 501 20.62 -32.19 30.78
C LEU A 501 19.51 -31.76 29.80
N VAL A 502 18.75 -32.72 29.26
CA VAL A 502 17.61 -32.43 28.37
C VAL A 502 16.50 -31.68 29.12
N GLU A 503 16.15 -32.07 30.34
CA GLU A 503 15.21 -31.34 31.20
C GLU A 503 15.68 -29.90 31.48
N LYS A 504 16.98 -29.70 31.79
CA LYS A 504 17.56 -28.36 31.92
C LYS A 504 17.45 -27.55 30.62
N ALA A 505 17.63 -28.18 29.46
CA ALA A 505 17.56 -27.54 28.15
C ALA A 505 16.12 -27.17 27.76
N LEU A 506 15.13 -28.03 28.03
CA LEU A 506 13.70 -27.74 27.84
C LEU A 506 13.26 -26.54 28.68
N LEU A 507 13.65 -26.52 29.96
CA LEU A 507 13.41 -25.37 30.86
C LEU A 507 14.15 -24.11 30.39
N ALA A 508 15.32 -24.26 29.78
CA ALA A 508 16.11 -23.15 29.26
C ALA A 508 15.47 -22.49 28.04
N SER A 509 14.78 -23.26 27.19
CA SER A 509 14.03 -22.69 26.06
C SER A 509 12.87 -21.79 26.49
N ALA A 510 12.28 -22.01 27.68
CA ALA A 510 11.30 -21.08 28.26
C ALA A 510 11.93 -19.86 28.96
N ALA A 511 13.22 -19.92 29.29
CA ALA A 511 13.96 -18.83 29.95
C ALA A 511 14.78 -17.96 28.98
N GLY A 512 15.10 -18.48 27.79
CA GLY A 512 15.83 -17.78 26.73
C GLY A 512 14.96 -16.82 25.94
N ALA A 513 15.57 -15.76 25.41
CA ALA A 513 14.91 -14.85 24.48
C ALA A 513 15.10 -15.39 23.05
N TYR A 514 13.98 -15.64 22.36
CA TYR A 514 13.91 -16.09 20.96
C TYR A 514 14.54 -17.48 20.66
N ARG A 515 13.73 -18.52 20.86
CA ARG A 515 13.93 -19.85 20.27
C ARG A 515 12.66 -20.28 19.53
N SER A 516 12.84 -21.08 18.48
CA SER A 516 11.75 -21.61 17.65
C SER A 516 11.03 -22.77 18.37
N GLY A 517 9.86 -23.16 17.86
CA GLY A 517 9.19 -24.39 18.29
C GLY A 517 9.94 -25.65 17.85
N GLU A 518 10.59 -25.59 16.69
CA GLU A 518 11.41 -26.67 16.12
C GLU A 518 12.60 -26.99 17.04
N ASP A 519 13.29 -25.96 17.56
CA ASP A 519 14.39 -26.11 18.53
C ASP A 519 13.93 -26.85 19.80
N PHE A 520 12.67 -26.63 20.23
CA PHE A 520 12.12 -27.23 21.44
C PHE A 520 11.77 -28.70 21.24
N GLU A 521 11.14 -29.03 20.12
CA GLU A 521 10.86 -30.42 19.74
C GLU A 521 12.13 -31.23 19.51
N ASP A 522 13.15 -30.66 18.85
CA ASP A 522 14.44 -31.30 18.68
C ASP A 522 15.12 -31.62 20.03
N VAL A 523 15.06 -30.72 21.00
CA VAL A 523 15.55 -30.99 22.37
C VAL A 523 14.69 -32.08 23.04
N LEU A 524 13.36 -32.03 22.89
CA LEU A 524 12.44 -32.96 23.52
C LEU A 524 12.64 -34.41 23.06
N ARG A 525 12.83 -34.63 21.75
CA ARG A 525 13.06 -35.98 21.17
C ARG A 525 14.33 -36.67 21.67
N ARG A 526 15.24 -35.95 22.33
CA ARG A 526 16.46 -36.49 22.95
C ARG A 526 16.22 -37.05 24.38
N HIS A 527 15.02 -36.88 24.94
CA HIS A 527 14.63 -37.40 26.26
C HIS A 527 14.03 -38.82 26.16
N SER A 528 14.30 -39.69 27.15
CA SER A 528 13.85 -41.09 27.15
C SER A 528 12.32 -41.28 27.22
N ALA A 529 11.61 -40.37 27.89
CA ALA A 529 10.15 -40.37 28.03
C ALA A 529 9.53 -38.98 27.80
N PRO A 530 9.32 -38.55 26.53
CA PRO A 530 8.94 -37.18 26.17
C PRO A 530 7.62 -36.65 26.79
N ASP A 531 6.52 -37.38 26.67
CA ASP A 531 5.21 -36.84 27.11
C ASP A 531 5.04 -36.87 28.64
N GLU A 532 5.59 -37.90 29.30
CA GLU A 532 5.61 -37.99 30.76
C GLU A 532 6.41 -36.84 31.37
N VAL A 533 7.58 -36.50 30.80
CA VAL A 533 8.41 -35.41 31.33
C VAL A 533 7.74 -34.05 31.13
N LEU A 534 7.08 -33.79 30.00
CA LEU A 534 6.36 -32.55 29.77
C LEU A 534 5.19 -32.36 30.75
N LEU A 535 4.38 -33.40 30.99
CA LEU A 535 3.30 -33.32 31.96
C LEU A 535 3.84 -33.10 33.37
N ARG A 536 4.89 -33.85 33.76
CA ARG A 536 5.55 -33.73 35.07
C ARG A 536 6.14 -32.34 35.29
N LEU A 537 6.88 -31.80 34.32
CA LEU A 537 7.48 -30.46 34.38
C LEU A 537 6.41 -29.36 34.43
N THR A 538 5.31 -29.51 33.68
CA THR A 538 4.19 -28.54 33.66
C THR A 538 3.43 -28.52 35.00
N VAL A 539 3.09 -29.70 35.53
CA VAL A 539 2.43 -29.87 36.84
C VAL A 539 3.29 -29.27 37.98
N ALA A 540 4.61 -29.35 37.84
CA ALA A 540 5.60 -28.85 38.80
C ALA A 540 6.26 -27.51 38.41
N LEU A 541 5.76 -26.78 37.40
CA LEU A 541 6.46 -25.66 36.76
C LEU A 541 6.90 -24.57 37.75
N ARG A 542 6.07 -24.30 38.76
CA ARG A 542 6.37 -23.35 39.85
C ARG A 542 7.64 -23.70 40.63
N ARG A 543 7.93 -24.99 40.82
CA ARG A 543 9.11 -25.49 41.54
C ARG A 543 10.40 -25.26 40.75
N TYR A 544 10.34 -25.33 39.42
CA TYR A 544 11.51 -25.27 38.55
C TYR A 544 11.80 -23.86 38.00
N LEU A 545 10.76 -23.06 37.68
CA LEU A 545 10.90 -21.73 37.08
C LEU A 545 10.59 -20.57 38.05
N GLY A 546 10.56 -20.80 39.36
CA GLY A 546 10.83 -19.77 40.37
C GLY A 546 9.91 -18.52 40.45
N GLY A 547 8.78 -18.48 39.74
CA GLY A 547 7.77 -17.41 39.89
C GLY A 547 7.58 -16.45 38.70
N GLY A 548 8.48 -16.45 37.72
CA GLY A 548 8.50 -15.44 36.64
C GLY A 548 7.30 -15.52 35.67
N PRO A 549 6.49 -14.45 35.49
CA PRO A 549 5.38 -14.44 34.53
C PRO A 549 5.80 -14.74 33.09
N THR A 550 6.92 -14.16 32.65
CA THR A 550 7.46 -14.32 31.29
C THR A 550 7.87 -15.76 30.99
N TRP A 551 8.49 -16.46 31.93
CA TRP A 551 8.87 -17.87 31.77
C TRP A 551 7.65 -18.80 31.76
N ARG A 552 6.62 -18.49 32.55
CA ARG A 552 5.33 -19.20 32.54
C ARG A 552 4.60 -19.06 31.21
N GLU A 553 4.56 -17.84 30.65
CA GLU A 553 4.00 -17.56 29.33
C GLU A 553 4.80 -18.25 28.21
N SER A 554 6.14 -18.20 28.26
CA SER A 554 6.98 -18.85 27.25
C SER A 554 6.89 -20.38 27.30
N TRP A 555 6.86 -21.00 28.49
CA TRP A 555 6.60 -22.43 28.63
C TRP A 555 5.22 -22.83 28.05
N THR A 556 4.20 -22.02 28.33
CA THR A 556 2.85 -22.22 27.78
C THR A 556 2.83 -22.13 26.26
N ARG A 557 3.57 -21.18 25.66
CA ARG A 557 3.71 -21.03 24.21
C ARG A 557 4.42 -22.22 23.57
N LEU A 558 5.52 -22.69 24.18
CA LEU A 558 6.29 -23.83 23.67
C LEU A 558 5.48 -25.14 23.71
N ILE A 559 4.71 -25.37 24.78
CA ILE A 559 3.80 -26.52 24.83
C ILE A 559 2.72 -26.44 23.76
N LEU A 560 2.05 -25.30 23.63
CA LEU A 560 0.92 -25.18 22.71
C LEU A 560 1.34 -25.20 21.24
N ALA A 561 2.60 -24.86 20.93
CA ALA A 561 3.16 -24.93 19.59
C ALA A 561 3.42 -26.36 19.07
N ARG A 562 3.30 -27.41 19.91
CA ARG A 562 3.49 -28.81 19.47
C ARG A 562 2.20 -29.38 18.89
N GLU A 563 2.31 -30.10 17.78
CA GLU A 563 1.18 -30.73 17.09
C GLU A 563 0.48 -31.79 17.98
N ASP A 564 1.24 -32.62 18.69
CA ASP A 564 0.73 -33.73 19.54
C ASP A 564 0.29 -33.30 20.96
N THR A 565 -0.18 -32.06 21.14
CA THR A 565 -0.52 -31.54 22.49
C THR A 565 -1.88 -32.04 22.99
N GLY A 566 -1.86 -33.14 23.74
CA GLY A 566 -3.07 -33.76 24.28
C GLY A 566 -3.81 -32.95 25.39
N PRO A 567 -5.15 -33.14 25.56
CA PRO A 567 -5.98 -32.37 26.50
C PRO A 567 -5.49 -32.34 27.95
N SER A 568 -4.93 -33.45 28.46
CA SER A 568 -4.41 -33.52 29.83
C SER A 568 -3.23 -32.55 30.08
N LEU A 569 -2.40 -32.31 29.08
CA LEU A 569 -1.29 -31.35 29.17
C LEU A 569 -1.83 -29.91 29.14
N VAL A 570 -2.80 -29.62 28.26
CA VAL A 570 -3.50 -28.32 28.21
C VAL A 570 -4.18 -28.01 29.55
N ARG A 571 -4.89 -28.98 30.15
CA ARG A 571 -5.53 -28.82 31.46
C ARG A 571 -4.54 -28.59 32.60
N ALA A 572 -3.29 -29.06 32.47
CA ALA A 572 -2.23 -28.83 33.46
C ALA A 572 -1.60 -27.43 33.39
N LEU A 573 -1.79 -26.68 32.29
CA LEU A 573 -1.24 -25.34 32.12
C LEU A 573 -1.82 -24.33 33.14
N PRO A 574 -1.04 -23.32 33.56
CA PRO A 574 -1.55 -22.21 34.37
C PRO A 574 -2.62 -21.40 33.61
N ALA A 575 -3.81 -21.31 34.19
CA ALA A 575 -5.00 -20.87 33.47
C ALA A 575 -4.90 -19.47 32.84
N TRP A 576 -4.33 -18.50 33.57
CA TRP A 576 -4.17 -17.13 33.06
C TRP A 576 -3.26 -17.07 31.82
N SER A 577 -2.20 -17.87 31.78
CA SER A 577 -1.30 -17.94 30.63
C SER A 577 -1.91 -18.76 29.48
N ALA A 578 -2.65 -19.83 29.78
CA ALA A 578 -3.33 -20.64 28.75
C ALA A 578 -4.42 -19.84 28.02
N LEU A 579 -5.30 -19.15 28.76
CA LEU A 579 -6.39 -18.35 28.17
C LEU A 579 -5.91 -17.13 27.35
N ARG A 580 -4.64 -16.72 27.54
CA ARG A 580 -4.00 -15.62 26.80
C ARG A 580 -2.92 -16.10 25.82
N ALA A 581 -2.78 -17.41 25.64
CA ALA A 581 -1.86 -17.97 24.65
C ALA A 581 -2.40 -17.71 23.24
N ARG A 582 -1.55 -17.17 22.36
CA ARG A 582 -1.89 -16.89 20.97
C ARG A 582 -1.73 -18.14 20.11
N GLY A 583 -2.62 -18.33 19.14
CA GLY A 583 -2.47 -19.31 18.06
C GLY A 583 -1.56 -18.80 16.94
N GLY A 584 -1.61 -19.44 15.77
CA GLY A 584 -0.82 -19.07 14.59
C GLY A 584 -1.08 -17.67 14.00
N GLY A 585 -2.09 -16.94 14.50
CA GLY A 585 -2.35 -15.54 14.15
C GLY A 585 -2.31 -14.63 15.37
N TYR A 586 -1.69 -13.45 15.24
CA TYR A 586 -1.45 -12.49 16.33
C TYR A 586 -2.70 -12.00 17.11
N ARG A 587 -3.92 -12.24 16.59
CA ARG A 587 -5.20 -11.80 17.17
C ARG A 587 -6.06 -12.94 17.74
N ASN A 588 -5.67 -14.21 17.59
CA ASN A 588 -6.49 -15.36 17.95
C ASN A 588 -5.89 -16.09 19.16
N ALA A 589 -6.74 -16.63 20.02
CA ALA A 589 -6.31 -17.52 21.10
C ALA A 589 -5.95 -18.91 20.56
N HIS A 590 -5.29 -19.73 21.37
CA HIS A 590 -4.88 -21.08 20.97
C HIS A 590 -6.09 -22.03 20.85
N THR A 591 -6.26 -22.64 19.67
CA THR A 591 -7.41 -23.51 19.35
C THR A 591 -7.56 -24.69 20.30
N LEU A 592 -6.46 -25.35 20.67
CA LEU A 592 -6.47 -26.45 21.64
C LEU A 592 -6.95 -26.03 23.04
N VAL A 593 -6.63 -24.80 23.48
CA VAL A 593 -7.13 -24.28 24.77
C VAL A 593 -8.64 -24.07 24.69
N VAL A 594 -9.12 -23.53 23.55
CA VAL A 594 -10.54 -23.31 23.31
C VAL A 594 -11.32 -24.62 23.23
N SER A 595 -10.82 -25.66 22.52
CA SER A 595 -11.50 -26.97 22.47
C SER A 595 -11.62 -27.58 23.86
N VAL A 596 -10.54 -27.60 24.64
CA VAL A 596 -10.55 -28.14 26.01
C VAL A 596 -11.53 -27.40 26.94
N VAL A 597 -11.67 -26.08 26.80
CA VAL A 597 -12.67 -25.31 27.55
C VAL A 597 -14.09 -25.64 27.06
N ARG A 598 -14.33 -25.65 25.74
CA ARG A 598 -15.65 -25.97 25.16
C ARG A 598 -16.10 -27.39 25.49
N GLU A 599 -15.22 -28.39 25.44
CA GLU A 599 -15.48 -29.77 25.84
C GLU A 599 -15.80 -29.91 27.33
N SER A 600 -15.16 -29.08 28.18
CA SER A 600 -15.34 -29.16 29.64
C SER A 600 -16.60 -28.46 30.15
N LEU A 601 -17.04 -27.39 29.49
CA LEU A 601 -18.22 -26.60 29.88
C LEU A 601 -19.48 -26.99 29.07
N GLY A 602 -19.30 -27.53 27.87
CA GLY A 602 -20.39 -27.91 26.97
C GLY A 602 -21.35 -26.76 26.67
N SER A 603 -22.64 -27.08 26.59
CA SER A 603 -23.74 -26.14 26.36
C SER A 603 -24.35 -25.55 27.64
N ASP A 604 -23.72 -25.72 28.81
CA ASP A 604 -24.22 -25.20 30.09
C ASP A 604 -23.87 -23.72 30.28
N GLN A 605 -24.86 -22.83 30.10
CA GLN A 605 -24.69 -21.39 30.30
C GLN A 605 -24.22 -21.03 31.73
N ASP A 606 -24.67 -21.74 32.75
CA ASP A 606 -24.28 -21.47 34.14
C ASP A 606 -22.82 -21.87 34.38
N ALA A 607 -22.32 -22.93 33.72
CA ALA A 607 -20.91 -23.29 33.74
C ALA A 607 -20.04 -22.23 33.05
N TRP A 608 -20.48 -21.68 31.91
CA TRP A 608 -19.80 -20.58 31.22
C TRP A 608 -19.79 -19.28 32.03
N ASP A 609 -20.94 -18.90 32.61
CA ASP A 609 -21.08 -17.70 33.45
C ASP A 609 -20.23 -17.82 34.73
N ARG A 610 -20.17 -19.01 35.35
CA ARG A 610 -19.23 -19.29 36.45
C ARG A 610 -17.78 -19.17 35.98
N PHE A 611 -17.41 -19.80 34.87
CA PHE A 611 -16.03 -19.80 34.35
C PHE A 611 -15.52 -18.39 34.00
N ALA A 612 -16.39 -17.51 33.49
CA ALA A 612 -16.04 -16.12 33.23
C ALA A 612 -15.50 -15.41 34.49
N SER A 613 -16.09 -15.72 35.65
CA SER A 613 -15.69 -15.16 36.95
C SER A 613 -14.46 -15.81 37.61
N CYS A 614 -13.67 -16.61 36.88
CA CYS A 614 -12.57 -17.37 37.47
C CYS A 614 -11.47 -16.48 38.11
N PRO A 615 -10.87 -16.88 39.24
CA PRO A 615 -9.94 -16.04 40.01
C PRO A 615 -8.50 -16.03 39.50
N ALA A 616 -8.24 -16.45 38.25
CA ALA A 616 -6.89 -16.59 37.71
C ALA A 616 -6.23 -15.23 37.40
N THR A 617 -5.08 -14.95 38.00
CA THR A 617 -4.35 -13.67 37.86
C THR A 617 -3.00 -13.82 37.15
N ASN A 618 -2.40 -12.72 36.70
CA ASN A 618 -1.04 -12.75 36.14
C ASN A 618 0.04 -13.01 37.22
N SER A 619 -0.15 -12.45 38.41
CA SER A 619 0.81 -12.48 39.51
C SER A 619 0.19 -12.97 40.83
N GLY A 620 1.05 -13.30 41.80
CA GLY A 620 0.64 -13.82 43.10
C GLY A 620 0.26 -15.32 43.09
N PRO A 621 -0.30 -15.84 44.20
CA PRO A 621 -0.60 -17.26 44.34
C PRO A 621 -1.60 -17.80 43.30
N ALA A 622 -2.61 -17.00 42.95
CA ALA A 622 -3.67 -17.41 42.00
C ALA A 622 -3.18 -17.53 40.55
N ALA A 623 -1.99 -17.03 40.25
CA ALA A 623 -1.33 -17.19 38.94
C ALA A 623 -0.77 -18.60 38.67
N TRP A 624 -0.98 -19.53 39.62
CA TRP A 624 -0.59 -20.94 39.56
C TRP A 624 -1.78 -21.89 39.61
N LEU A 625 -3.02 -21.36 39.53
CA LEU A 625 -4.22 -22.18 39.34
C LEU A 625 -4.19 -22.79 37.95
N ARG A 626 -4.43 -24.11 37.86
CA ARG A 626 -4.43 -24.85 36.59
C ARG A 626 -5.76 -24.70 35.89
N LEU A 627 -5.74 -24.76 34.56
CA LEU A 627 -6.94 -24.64 33.74
C LEU A 627 -7.97 -25.74 34.08
N GLY A 628 -7.53 -26.99 34.22
CA GLY A 628 -8.40 -28.12 34.55
C GLY A 628 -9.13 -27.98 35.87
N ASP A 629 -8.43 -27.53 36.93
CA ASP A 629 -9.02 -27.37 38.28
C ASP A 629 -10.13 -26.29 38.29
N LEU A 630 -9.98 -25.25 37.46
CA LEU A 630 -10.99 -24.19 37.29
C LEU A 630 -12.17 -24.65 36.43
N LEU A 631 -11.91 -25.41 35.36
CA LEU A 631 -12.97 -25.98 34.51
C LEU A 631 -13.83 -26.97 35.30
N ASP A 632 -13.23 -27.85 36.10
CA ASP A 632 -13.96 -28.80 36.94
C ASP A 632 -14.81 -28.09 38.01
N ALA A 633 -14.30 -27.00 38.60
CA ALA A 633 -15.06 -26.19 39.54
C ALA A 633 -16.24 -25.47 38.86
N ALA A 634 -16.02 -24.89 37.68
CA ALA A 634 -17.05 -24.17 36.92
C ALA A 634 -18.14 -25.11 36.38
N ALA A 635 -17.79 -26.29 35.85
CA ALA A 635 -18.74 -27.28 35.37
C ALA A 635 -19.61 -27.87 36.50
N LYS A 636 -19.00 -28.18 37.66
CA LYS A 636 -19.69 -28.84 38.79
C LYS A 636 -20.30 -27.87 39.81
N GLY A 637 -20.14 -26.55 39.63
CA GLY A 637 -20.61 -25.54 40.57
C GLY A 637 -19.90 -25.57 41.94
N MET A 638 -18.65 -26.04 41.98
CA MET A 638 -17.89 -26.16 43.23
C MET A 638 -17.16 -24.85 43.59
N PRO A 639 -16.80 -24.62 44.87
CA PRO A 639 -15.94 -23.51 45.26
C PRO A 639 -14.60 -23.52 44.51
N TRP A 640 -14.06 -22.34 44.19
CA TRP A 640 -12.80 -22.22 43.49
C TRP A 640 -11.64 -22.93 44.21
N PRO A 641 -10.72 -23.60 43.48
CA PRO A 641 -9.55 -24.25 44.06
C PRO A 641 -8.67 -23.25 44.80
N LYS A 642 -8.17 -23.65 45.98
CA LYS A 642 -7.28 -22.80 46.78
C LYS A 642 -5.92 -22.64 46.07
N PRO A 643 -5.41 -21.40 45.92
CA PRO A 643 -4.07 -21.19 45.38
C PRO A 643 -2.99 -21.93 46.17
N PRO A 644 -1.96 -22.49 45.50
CA PRO A 644 -0.86 -23.17 46.19
C PRO A 644 -0.09 -22.19 47.09
N ALA A 645 0.22 -22.61 48.31
CA ALA A 645 0.78 -21.75 49.37
C ALA A 645 1.98 -20.91 48.91
N GLY A 646 2.11 -19.69 49.46
CA GLY A 646 3.25 -18.80 49.19
C GLY A 646 4.59 -19.42 49.61
N ARG A 647 5.65 -19.02 48.91
CA ARG A 647 7.05 -19.06 49.38
C ARG A 647 7.56 -17.65 49.31
#